data_AF-A0A1H9W3V5-F1
#
_entry.id   AF-A0A1H9W3V5-F1
#
_cell.length_a   1.000
_cell.length_b   1.000
_cell.length_c   1.000
_cell.angle_alpha   90.00
_cell.angle_beta   90.00
_cell.angle_gamma   90.00
#
_symmetry.space_group_name_H-M   'P 1'
#
loop_
_entity.id
_entity.type
_entity.pdbx_description
1 polymer ?
#
loop_
_entity_poly.entity_id
_entity_poly.type
_entity_poly.pdbx_seq_one_letter_code
_entity_poly.pdbx_strand_id
1 'polypeptide(L)'
;MSRAESQTVDHAQAYQLGVVIPTYGVERYVQDFLDSLTAQTLPLEKVQLVFVDDGSPDRSAELIQQWIDAVAPHAQLIRKENGGLASARNEGLRHITSTWVSFPDPDDMFHPSYFAEIASFLAANADQHVDLLSTRLLLLNDATGEVTDTHPLRRKFRRGTQIVDLSRHPEYIHLQSATAFYLTDRLNELGLRYDDDIKPNFEDAFLTTLYLASRARPRLGILTEAHYHYRRREDGSSLVQSSWHKPEKYVHLPEVGYLRLLETIHGQLGHVPVWAQNLVLYDLLFYFRQDERIHSATAWIGKPIADPFHHLVERIFQYIDTETIEGITLLPTSLQLRDALVLGYKKERQRPISLPLIRIDSGREIVQVRYFYGGDLPLEDFRVRGMAIEPVFAKIRDVTYLGRVLMRERIVWLPATGTIRIALDGRQVPLTLGAPQEPVFVMRPAVMWRRLTRYSGPAAVRGDKTPTRSGSVARQVARSAKRTAKQTIVGAQGRVEGVRAAFTDEGRTARRDKRLRERAKSRAVRARYGNAWTFIDRDNQAQDNAEHLYRHISRNHPEINSWFVLNRDSTDWDRLSAEGFRLVEHGSDEHVLLLLNTDHLLSSQVDHYIVKPLDPKRHGNKSWRFTFLQHGVTKDDLSRWVNRKPISLFITASTDEHESIVGDHTPYIFTGKEVVLTGFPRHDRLLELAQASKDRSLLLVMPTWRRTLLGDLVNSAGGNERQQVQGFWESEYADNWMSLLNSDRLKEIAAANGLEVVFMPHPNMQGYLDDSPLAEHITVCRYSDTDVQEVLARSALMVTDYSSLAFEMAYIERPVVYFQFDQAEFFAGGHAYRRGTWSYEEDGFGPVTVDTERALAAIEQAARLRAVPDEMYGPRMRDIFPHRDGQCSERVFQAVLDMDRPMPYRRAYLRRSHPELTPLGLDASNGAAVMNGSATVVVGTGNEVTTSS
;
A
#
# COMPACT_ATOMS: atom_id res chain seq x y z
N MET A 1 -49.50 -44.75 -42.62
CA MET A 1 -48.89 -43.78 -43.56
C MET A 1 -48.65 -42.51 -42.75
N SER A 2 -47.46 -41.99 -42.47
CA SER A 2 -46.07 -42.31 -42.79
C SER A 2 -45.26 -41.80 -41.57
N ARG A 3 -44.53 -42.69 -40.89
CA ARG A 3 -43.53 -42.31 -39.87
C ARG A 3 -42.31 -41.82 -40.65
N ALA A 4 -42.00 -40.53 -40.57
CA ALA A 4 -40.70 -40.02 -40.99
C ALA A 4 -39.70 -40.32 -39.87
N GLU A 5 -38.81 -41.27 -40.14
CA GLU A 5 -37.68 -41.62 -39.30
C GLU A 5 -36.77 -40.40 -39.14
N SER A 6 -36.59 -39.98 -37.88
CA SER A 6 -35.53 -39.05 -37.50
C SER A 6 -34.20 -39.78 -37.67
N GLN A 7 -33.50 -39.48 -38.78
CA GLN A 7 -32.11 -39.87 -38.96
C GLN A 7 -31.26 -39.07 -37.97
N THR A 8 -30.94 -39.69 -36.85
CA THR A 8 -29.79 -39.30 -36.03
C THR A 8 -28.53 -39.51 -36.86
N VAL A 9 -28.01 -38.44 -37.44
CA VAL A 9 -26.69 -38.42 -38.06
C VAL A 9 -25.66 -38.40 -36.93
N ASP A 10 -24.99 -39.54 -36.76
CA ASP A 10 -23.82 -39.70 -35.90
C ASP A 10 -22.65 -38.93 -36.54
N HIS A 11 -22.50 -37.66 -36.20
CA HIS A 11 -21.32 -36.88 -36.57
C HIS A 11 -20.16 -37.31 -35.66
N ALA A 12 -19.32 -38.23 -36.13
CA ALA A 12 -18.01 -38.44 -35.54
C ALA A 12 -17.29 -37.08 -35.46
N GLN A 13 -17.00 -36.60 -34.24
CA GLN A 13 -16.35 -35.30 -34.02
C GLN A 13 -15.00 -35.26 -34.75
N ALA A 14 -14.89 -34.38 -35.75
CA ALA A 14 -13.71 -34.28 -36.62
C ALA A 14 -12.48 -33.67 -35.92
N TYR A 15 -12.69 -32.90 -34.85
CA TYR A 15 -11.65 -32.19 -34.11
C TYR A 15 -11.72 -32.50 -32.61
N GLN A 16 -10.58 -32.76 -31.97
CA GLN A 16 -10.51 -32.91 -30.51
C GLN A 16 -10.52 -31.56 -29.80
N LEU A 17 -9.86 -30.54 -30.38
CA LEU A 17 -9.69 -29.19 -29.83
C LEU A 17 -10.25 -28.15 -30.80
N GLY A 18 -10.89 -27.12 -30.27
CA GLY A 18 -11.35 -25.95 -31.00
C GLY A 18 -11.19 -24.68 -30.19
N VAL A 19 -11.04 -23.56 -30.89
CA VAL A 19 -10.93 -22.23 -30.30
C VAL A 19 -11.82 -21.24 -31.04
N VAL A 20 -12.52 -20.42 -30.28
CA VAL A 20 -13.29 -19.27 -30.77
C VAL A 20 -12.50 -18.00 -30.44
N ILE A 21 -12.07 -17.27 -31.47
CA ILE A 21 -11.24 -16.07 -31.34
C ILE A 21 -12.11 -14.83 -31.65
N PRO A 22 -12.69 -14.16 -30.64
CA PRO A 22 -13.45 -12.92 -30.85
C PRO A 22 -12.49 -11.77 -31.20
N THR A 23 -12.75 -11.05 -32.28
CA THR A 23 -11.87 -10.00 -32.82
C THR A 23 -12.61 -8.68 -32.96
N TYR A 24 -12.08 -7.61 -32.35
CA TYR A 24 -12.57 -6.26 -32.53
C TYR A 24 -11.46 -5.23 -32.28
N GLY A 25 -10.98 -4.56 -33.33
CA GLY A 25 -10.05 -3.42 -33.19
C GLY A 25 -8.68 -3.80 -32.61
N VAL A 26 -8.07 -4.88 -33.09
CA VAL A 26 -6.82 -5.47 -32.56
C VAL A 26 -5.68 -5.49 -33.59
N GLU A 27 -5.72 -4.64 -34.62
CA GLU A 27 -4.73 -4.63 -35.71
C GLU A 27 -3.29 -4.59 -35.20
N ARG A 28 -3.05 -3.85 -34.11
CA ARG A 28 -1.73 -3.73 -33.47
C ARG A 28 -1.16 -5.06 -32.93
N TYR A 29 -2.02 -6.00 -32.53
CA TYR A 29 -1.62 -7.18 -31.77
C TYR A 29 -1.87 -8.50 -32.52
N VAL A 30 -2.82 -8.50 -33.46
CA VAL A 30 -3.30 -9.73 -34.10
C VAL A 30 -2.21 -10.49 -34.84
N GLN A 31 -1.20 -9.81 -35.40
CA GLN A 31 -0.11 -10.48 -36.10
C GLN A 31 0.71 -11.37 -35.14
N ASP A 32 1.05 -10.89 -33.95
CA ASP A 32 1.78 -11.68 -32.94
C ASP A 32 0.98 -12.92 -32.52
N PHE A 33 -0.34 -12.78 -32.39
CA PHE A 33 -1.23 -13.89 -32.08
C PHE A 33 -1.22 -14.95 -33.21
N LEU A 34 -1.36 -14.53 -34.47
CA LEU A 34 -1.33 -15.42 -35.64
C LEU A 34 0.04 -16.10 -35.83
N ASP A 35 1.13 -15.39 -35.56
CA ASP A 35 2.48 -15.95 -35.56
C ASP A 35 2.63 -17.03 -34.47
N SER A 36 2.03 -16.81 -33.30
CA SER A 36 2.03 -17.80 -32.20
C SER A 36 1.22 -19.06 -32.51
N LEU A 37 0.16 -18.95 -33.33
CA LEU A 37 -0.57 -20.10 -33.90
C LEU A 37 0.29 -20.85 -34.92
N THR A 38 0.97 -20.13 -35.81
CA THR A 38 1.86 -20.71 -36.82
C THR A 38 3.03 -21.48 -36.19
N ALA A 39 3.51 -21.02 -35.03
CA ALA A 39 4.59 -21.65 -34.29
C ALA A 39 4.19 -22.93 -33.53
N GLN A 40 2.92 -23.36 -33.57
CA GLN A 40 2.46 -24.53 -32.83
C GLN A 40 3.11 -25.83 -33.32
N THR A 41 3.55 -26.66 -32.37
CA THR A 41 4.15 -27.97 -32.66
C THR A 41 3.12 -29.06 -32.96
N LEU A 42 1.87 -28.85 -32.51
CA LEU A 42 0.74 -29.66 -32.96
C LEU A 42 0.29 -29.12 -34.33
N PRO A 43 0.15 -29.97 -35.35
CA PRO A 43 -0.34 -29.52 -36.66
C PRO A 43 -1.71 -28.84 -36.54
N LEU A 44 -1.84 -27.64 -37.10
CA LEU A 44 -3.04 -26.80 -36.94
C LEU A 44 -4.29 -27.42 -37.53
N GLU A 45 -4.17 -28.33 -38.51
CA GLU A 45 -5.30 -29.09 -39.06
C GLU A 45 -5.99 -30.01 -38.04
N LYS A 46 -5.40 -30.19 -36.85
CA LYS A 46 -6.01 -30.93 -35.73
C LYS A 46 -6.77 -30.03 -34.75
N VAL A 47 -6.75 -28.72 -34.97
CA VAL A 47 -7.42 -27.72 -34.14
C VAL A 47 -8.45 -26.97 -34.99
N GLN A 48 -9.70 -26.92 -34.53
CA GLN A 48 -10.73 -26.12 -35.18
C GLN A 48 -10.53 -24.63 -34.81
N LEU A 49 -10.24 -23.79 -35.79
CA LEU A 49 -10.02 -22.35 -35.56
C LEU A 49 -11.22 -21.57 -36.11
N VAL A 50 -11.95 -20.87 -35.23
CA VAL A 50 -13.10 -20.02 -35.61
C VAL A 50 -12.84 -18.59 -35.13
N PHE A 51 -12.50 -17.71 -36.07
CA PHE A 51 -12.36 -16.27 -35.85
C PHE A 51 -13.72 -15.59 -36.02
N VAL A 52 -14.07 -14.69 -35.12
CA VAL A 52 -15.31 -13.90 -35.19
C VAL A 52 -14.96 -12.43 -35.14
N ASP A 53 -14.94 -11.79 -36.31
CA ASP A 53 -14.80 -10.34 -36.44
C ASP A 53 -16.13 -9.66 -36.12
N ASP A 54 -16.16 -8.94 -35.00
CA ASP A 54 -17.32 -8.23 -34.47
C ASP A 54 -17.39 -6.80 -35.02
N GLY A 55 -17.15 -6.65 -36.32
CA GLY A 55 -17.22 -5.37 -37.04
C GLY A 55 -16.04 -4.44 -36.75
N SER A 56 -14.81 -4.97 -36.78
CA SER A 56 -13.60 -4.18 -36.54
C SER A 56 -13.52 -2.95 -37.46
N PRO A 57 -13.19 -1.76 -36.93
CA PRO A 57 -13.02 -0.55 -37.74
C PRO A 57 -11.63 -0.46 -38.42
N ASP A 58 -10.75 -1.42 -38.15
CA ASP A 58 -9.34 -1.46 -38.55
C ASP A 58 -9.07 -2.66 -39.47
N ARG A 59 -7.80 -2.94 -39.78
CA ARG A 59 -7.42 -4.03 -40.70
C ARG A 59 -7.38 -5.42 -40.06
N SER A 60 -7.89 -5.60 -38.83
CA SER A 60 -7.85 -6.89 -38.12
C SER A 60 -8.40 -8.05 -38.95
N ALA A 61 -9.60 -7.88 -39.53
CA ALA A 61 -10.26 -8.91 -40.34
C ALA A 61 -9.56 -9.20 -41.67
N GLU A 62 -8.84 -8.22 -42.22
CA GLU A 62 -8.03 -8.37 -43.44
C GLU A 62 -6.81 -9.23 -43.16
N LEU A 63 -6.07 -8.92 -42.08
CA LEU A 63 -4.88 -9.66 -41.65
C LEU A 63 -5.20 -11.12 -41.31
N ILE A 64 -6.31 -11.36 -40.60
CA ILE A 64 -6.77 -12.72 -40.31
C ILE A 64 -7.08 -13.49 -41.60
N GLN A 65 -7.81 -12.88 -42.55
CA GLN A 65 -8.13 -13.56 -43.80
C GLN A 65 -6.87 -13.91 -44.61
N GLN A 66 -5.90 -12.98 -44.69
CA GLN A 66 -4.62 -13.22 -45.36
C GLN A 66 -3.85 -14.40 -44.73
N TRP A 67 -3.86 -14.50 -43.40
CA TRP A 67 -3.25 -15.61 -42.70
C TRP A 67 -3.99 -16.95 -42.92
N ILE A 68 -5.33 -16.94 -42.92
CA ILE A 68 -6.14 -18.13 -43.24
C ILE A 68 -5.79 -18.65 -44.63
N ASP A 69 -5.76 -17.77 -45.64
CA ASP A 69 -5.49 -18.13 -47.02
C ASP A 69 -4.07 -18.71 -47.21
N ALA A 70 -3.09 -18.21 -46.45
CA ALA A 70 -1.69 -18.59 -46.58
C ALA A 70 -1.28 -19.80 -45.72
N VAL A 71 -1.82 -19.95 -44.52
CA VAL A 71 -1.28 -20.86 -43.48
C VAL A 71 -2.30 -21.91 -43.05
N ALA A 72 -3.56 -21.54 -42.88
CA ALA A 72 -4.58 -22.41 -42.28
C ALA A 72 -5.92 -22.34 -43.05
N PRO A 73 -5.99 -22.86 -44.29
CA PRO A 73 -7.18 -22.75 -45.14
C PRO A 73 -8.41 -23.51 -44.59
N HIS A 74 -8.24 -24.32 -43.54
CA HIS A 74 -9.33 -24.97 -42.80
C HIS A 74 -9.94 -24.10 -41.69
N ALA A 75 -9.33 -22.97 -41.35
CA ALA A 75 -9.86 -22.02 -40.37
C ALA A 75 -11.03 -21.21 -40.96
N GLN A 76 -11.94 -20.75 -40.10
CA GLN A 76 -13.12 -19.99 -40.49
C GLN A 76 -13.04 -18.56 -39.95
N LEU A 77 -13.34 -17.57 -40.80
CA LEU A 77 -13.59 -16.19 -40.39
C LEU A 77 -15.09 -15.87 -40.57
N ILE A 78 -15.74 -15.50 -39.47
CA ILE A 78 -17.13 -15.04 -39.44
C ILE A 78 -17.10 -13.53 -39.22
N ARG A 79 -17.81 -12.77 -40.08
CA ARG A 79 -17.95 -11.32 -39.93
C ARG A 79 -19.38 -10.99 -39.53
N LYS A 80 -19.54 -10.11 -38.56
CA LYS A 80 -20.85 -9.65 -38.08
C LYS A 80 -20.80 -8.17 -37.68
N GLU A 81 -21.96 -7.56 -37.52
CA GLU A 81 -22.07 -6.23 -36.91
C GLU A 81 -21.66 -6.27 -35.43
N ASN A 82 -21.05 -5.19 -34.93
CA ASN A 82 -20.53 -5.09 -33.57
C ASN A 82 -21.64 -5.30 -32.52
N GLY A 83 -21.49 -6.35 -31.71
CA GLY A 83 -22.39 -6.69 -30.61
C GLY A 83 -21.67 -6.86 -29.26
N GLY A 84 -20.37 -6.60 -29.20
CA GLY A 84 -19.51 -6.81 -28.04
C GLY A 84 -18.98 -8.24 -27.90
N LEU A 85 -18.00 -8.39 -26.99
CA LEU A 85 -17.24 -9.62 -26.75
C LEU A 85 -18.11 -10.88 -26.52
N ALA A 86 -19.14 -10.76 -25.69
CA ALA A 86 -20.08 -11.86 -25.40
C ALA A 86 -20.83 -12.29 -26.67
N SER A 87 -21.25 -11.34 -27.51
CA SER A 87 -21.94 -11.60 -28.79
C SER A 87 -21.03 -12.39 -29.74
N ALA A 88 -19.77 -11.95 -29.89
CA ALA A 88 -18.79 -12.62 -30.74
C ALA A 88 -18.48 -14.05 -30.28
N ARG A 89 -18.25 -14.26 -28.98
CA ARG A 89 -18.00 -15.61 -28.42
C ARG A 89 -19.19 -16.55 -28.60
N ASN A 90 -20.41 -16.03 -28.38
CA ASN A 90 -21.64 -16.80 -28.57
C ASN A 90 -21.90 -17.16 -30.03
N GLU A 91 -21.59 -16.25 -30.97
CA GLU A 91 -21.67 -16.53 -32.40
C GLU A 91 -20.70 -17.63 -32.77
N GLY A 92 -19.42 -17.50 -32.42
CA GLY A 92 -18.41 -18.51 -32.75
C GLY A 92 -18.72 -19.89 -32.18
N LEU A 93 -19.26 -19.97 -30.96
CA LEU A 93 -19.65 -21.24 -30.34
C LEU A 93 -20.69 -22.02 -31.17
N ARG A 94 -21.53 -21.35 -31.99
CA ARG A 94 -22.51 -22.01 -32.87
C ARG A 94 -21.85 -22.81 -34.00
N HIS A 95 -20.61 -22.48 -34.35
CA HIS A 95 -19.87 -23.11 -35.46
C HIS A 95 -18.85 -24.14 -34.96
N ILE A 96 -18.67 -24.27 -33.64
CA ILE A 96 -17.75 -25.25 -33.06
C ILE A 96 -18.37 -26.65 -33.11
N THR A 97 -17.60 -27.60 -33.63
CA THR A 97 -17.91 -29.04 -33.69
C THR A 97 -16.88 -29.89 -32.96
N SER A 98 -15.80 -29.29 -32.47
CA SER A 98 -14.76 -29.97 -31.69
C SER A 98 -15.25 -30.46 -30.33
N THR A 99 -14.62 -31.51 -29.77
CA THR A 99 -14.95 -32.02 -28.42
C THR A 99 -14.73 -30.98 -27.32
N TRP A 100 -13.61 -30.27 -27.37
CA TRP A 100 -13.20 -29.27 -26.38
C TRP A 100 -13.05 -27.89 -27.00
N VAL A 101 -13.68 -26.86 -26.40
CA VAL A 101 -13.65 -25.48 -26.89
C VAL A 101 -13.00 -24.53 -25.88
N SER A 102 -12.20 -23.58 -26.36
CA SER A 102 -11.65 -22.46 -25.59
C SER A 102 -11.92 -21.11 -26.28
N PHE A 103 -11.76 -20.00 -25.56
CA PHE A 103 -12.09 -18.65 -26.04
C PHE A 103 -10.92 -17.67 -25.84
N PRO A 104 -9.78 -17.87 -26.52
CA PRO A 104 -8.60 -17.03 -26.39
C PRO A 104 -8.81 -15.64 -26.99
N ASP A 105 -8.11 -14.64 -26.46
CA ASP A 105 -8.19 -13.27 -26.95
C ASP A 105 -7.07 -13.00 -28.00
N PRO A 106 -7.36 -12.30 -29.11
CA PRO A 106 -6.43 -12.14 -30.24
C PRO A 106 -5.31 -11.11 -30.01
N ASP A 107 -5.23 -10.51 -28.81
CA ASP A 107 -4.13 -9.66 -28.37
C ASP A 107 -3.10 -10.37 -27.48
N ASP A 108 -3.36 -11.64 -27.17
CA ASP A 108 -2.47 -12.52 -26.40
C ASP A 108 -1.59 -13.39 -27.32
N MET A 109 -0.87 -14.36 -26.75
CA MET A 109 -0.07 -15.33 -27.52
C MET A 109 -0.08 -16.72 -26.88
N PHE A 110 0.15 -17.74 -27.71
CA PHE A 110 0.41 -19.10 -27.23
C PHE A 110 1.90 -19.44 -27.22
N HIS A 111 2.32 -20.26 -26.26
CA HIS A 111 3.61 -20.92 -26.35
C HIS A 111 3.59 -21.99 -27.47
N PRO A 112 4.70 -22.24 -28.19
CA PRO A 112 4.74 -23.21 -29.31
C PRO A 112 4.23 -24.62 -29.01
N SER A 113 4.29 -25.08 -27.76
CA SER A 113 3.79 -26.40 -27.34
C SER A 113 2.35 -26.40 -26.82
N TYR A 114 1.65 -25.26 -26.82
CA TYR A 114 0.38 -25.08 -26.10
C TYR A 114 -0.66 -26.16 -26.41
N PHE A 115 -1.03 -26.35 -27.69
CA PHE A 115 -2.02 -27.37 -28.05
C PHE A 115 -1.48 -28.79 -27.92
N ALA A 116 -0.18 -29.01 -28.15
CA ALA A 116 0.44 -30.33 -28.03
C ALA A 116 0.38 -30.86 -26.58
N GLU A 117 0.63 -30.00 -25.59
CA GLU A 117 0.53 -30.34 -24.17
C GLU A 117 -0.91 -30.72 -23.77
N ILE A 118 -1.90 -30.00 -24.33
CA ILE A 118 -3.33 -30.27 -24.07
C ILE A 118 -3.74 -31.61 -24.68
N ALA A 119 -3.41 -31.86 -25.95
CA ALA A 119 -3.72 -33.10 -26.63
C ALA A 119 -3.04 -34.30 -25.95
N SER A 120 -1.77 -34.14 -25.53
CA SER A 120 -1.02 -35.16 -24.78
C SER A 120 -1.70 -35.49 -23.44
N PHE A 121 -2.13 -34.47 -22.69
CA PHE A 121 -2.86 -34.67 -21.44
C PHE A 121 -4.18 -35.44 -21.65
N LEU A 122 -4.97 -35.05 -22.66
CA LEU A 122 -6.23 -35.72 -22.97
C LEU A 122 -6.02 -37.17 -23.38
N ALA A 123 -5.02 -37.46 -24.22
CA ALA A 123 -4.69 -38.82 -24.63
C ALA A 123 -4.24 -39.69 -23.43
N ALA A 124 -3.41 -39.13 -22.54
CA ALA A 124 -2.91 -39.84 -21.36
C ALA A 124 -3.98 -40.09 -20.27
N ASN A 125 -5.12 -39.40 -20.34
CA ASN A 125 -6.19 -39.47 -19.34
C ASN A 125 -7.55 -39.78 -19.97
N ALA A 126 -7.59 -40.44 -21.13
CA ALA A 126 -8.82 -40.72 -21.87
C ALA A 126 -9.83 -41.59 -21.08
N ASP A 127 -9.34 -42.36 -20.11
CA ASP A 127 -10.13 -43.21 -19.20
C ASP A 127 -10.61 -42.46 -17.94
N GLN A 128 -10.17 -41.22 -17.73
CA GLN A 128 -10.53 -40.41 -16.59
C GLN A 128 -11.53 -39.32 -16.97
N HIS A 129 -12.54 -39.15 -16.13
CA HIS A 129 -13.50 -38.06 -16.27
C HIS A 129 -12.87 -36.71 -15.90
N VAL A 130 -12.94 -35.75 -16.81
CA VAL A 130 -12.53 -34.35 -16.64
C VAL A 130 -13.63 -33.46 -17.22
N ASP A 131 -14.03 -32.43 -16.47
CA ASP A 131 -15.07 -31.49 -16.89
C ASP A 131 -14.47 -30.22 -17.53
N LEU A 132 -13.34 -29.73 -17.03
CA LEU A 132 -12.73 -28.49 -17.50
C LEU A 132 -11.20 -28.63 -17.52
N LEU A 133 -10.52 -28.16 -18.56
CA LEU A 133 -9.07 -28.00 -18.54
C LEU A 133 -8.70 -26.56 -18.19
N SER A 134 -7.70 -26.38 -17.35
CA SER A 134 -7.13 -25.09 -16.96
C SER A 134 -5.67 -25.05 -17.38
N THR A 135 -5.35 -24.13 -18.30
CA THR A 135 -3.99 -23.88 -18.77
C THR A 135 -3.32 -22.77 -17.94
N ARG A 136 -2.00 -22.63 -18.08
CA ARG A 136 -1.19 -21.77 -17.22
C ARG A 136 -0.99 -20.39 -17.85
N LEU A 137 -1.61 -19.39 -17.24
CA LEU A 137 -1.43 -17.99 -17.58
C LEU A 137 -0.07 -17.46 -17.11
N LEU A 138 0.68 -16.87 -18.04
CA LEU A 138 1.90 -16.10 -17.81
C LEU A 138 1.68 -14.67 -18.33
N LEU A 139 2.19 -13.66 -17.61
CA LEU A 139 2.01 -12.27 -18.01
C LEU A 139 3.13 -11.82 -18.95
N LEU A 140 2.77 -11.40 -20.16
CA LEU A 140 3.65 -10.78 -21.15
C LEU A 140 3.58 -9.25 -21.02
N ASN A 141 4.72 -8.61 -20.80
CA ASN A 141 4.81 -7.15 -20.77
C ASN A 141 5.10 -6.59 -22.17
N ASP A 142 4.13 -5.91 -22.76
CA ASP A 142 4.19 -5.38 -24.14
C ASP A 142 5.41 -4.49 -24.38
N ALA A 143 5.79 -3.65 -23.40
CA ALA A 143 6.89 -2.70 -23.55
C ALA A 143 8.29 -3.35 -23.50
N THR A 144 8.42 -4.50 -22.84
CA THR A 144 9.74 -5.13 -22.58
C THR A 144 9.91 -6.49 -23.25
N GLY A 145 8.80 -7.11 -23.70
CA GLY A 145 8.75 -8.50 -24.14
C GLY A 145 8.93 -9.53 -23.01
N GLU A 146 9.06 -9.11 -21.74
CA GLU A 146 9.29 -10.02 -20.62
C GLU A 146 8.04 -10.84 -20.28
N VAL A 147 8.21 -12.16 -20.14
CA VAL A 147 7.17 -13.09 -19.67
C VAL A 147 7.43 -13.46 -18.21
N THR A 148 6.44 -13.22 -17.34
CA THR A 148 6.57 -13.45 -15.89
C THR A 148 5.43 -14.31 -15.32
N ASP A 149 5.77 -15.18 -14.36
CA ASP A 149 4.78 -15.96 -13.60
C ASP A 149 4.42 -15.28 -12.28
N THR A 150 3.65 -14.20 -12.37
CA THR A 150 3.28 -13.38 -11.19
C THR A 150 1.79 -13.39 -10.86
N HIS A 151 0.95 -14.04 -11.67
CA HIS A 151 -0.50 -14.13 -11.46
C HIS A 151 -0.83 -14.76 -10.08
N PRO A 152 -1.84 -14.24 -9.33
CA PRO A 152 -2.13 -14.75 -7.97
C PRO A 152 -2.51 -16.23 -7.93
N LEU A 153 -3.24 -16.72 -8.94
CA LEU A 153 -3.69 -18.12 -9.02
C LEU A 153 -2.60 -19.11 -9.48
N ARG A 154 -1.37 -18.66 -9.79
CA ARG A 154 -0.27 -19.54 -10.23
C ARG A 154 0.02 -20.72 -9.29
N ARG A 155 -0.35 -20.58 -8.01
CA ARG A 155 -0.12 -21.61 -6.98
C ARG A 155 -0.76 -22.95 -7.32
N LYS A 156 -1.86 -22.98 -8.09
CA LYS A 156 -2.54 -24.22 -8.48
C LYS A 156 -1.68 -25.12 -9.37
N PHE A 157 -0.72 -24.56 -10.12
CA PHE A 157 0.19 -25.29 -11.00
C PHE A 157 1.44 -25.87 -10.30
N ARG A 158 1.69 -25.52 -9.02
CA ARG A 158 2.93 -25.90 -8.29
C ARG A 158 3.10 -27.40 -8.07
N ARG A 159 2.02 -28.17 -8.17
CA ARG A 159 2.02 -29.63 -7.99
C ARG A 159 2.16 -30.37 -9.31
N GLY A 160 2.43 -29.67 -10.41
CA GLY A 160 2.48 -30.23 -11.75
C GLY A 160 1.09 -30.53 -12.31
N THR A 161 1.10 -31.08 -13.53
CA THR A 161 -0.09 -31.48 -14.27
C THR A 161 -0.86 -32.58 -13.54
N GLN A 162 -2.16 -32.40 -13.30
CA GLN A 162 -2.98 -33.35 -12.53
C GLN A 162 -4.49 -33.12 -12.76
N ILE A 163 -5.32 -34.09 -12.35
CA ILE A 163 -6.78 -33.95 -12.27
C ILE A 163 -7.18 -33.66 -10.81
N VAL A 164 -8.02 -32.64 -10.61
CA VAL A 164 -8.43 -32.14 -9.28
C VAL A 164 -9.95 -32.17 -9.14
N ASP A 165 -10.44 -32.81 -8.08
CA ASP A 165 -11.84 -32.76 -7.67
C ASP A 165 -12.09 -31.51 -6.80
N LEU A 166 -12.86 -30.56 -7.31
CA LEU A 166 -13.13 -29.28 -6.62
C LEU A 166 -13.91 -29.44 -5.32
N SER A 167 -14.69 -30.52 -5.16
CA SER A 167 -15.38 -30.80 -3.89
C SER A 167 -14.39 -31.11 -2.75
N ARG A 168 -13.17 -31.54 -3.09
CA ARG A 168 -12.09 -31.83 -2.14
C ARG A 168 -11.02 -30.74 -2.08
N HIS A 169 -10.85 -30.01 -3.17
CA HIS A 169 -9.82 -29.00 -3.36
C HIS A 169 -10.41 -27.67 -3.82
N PRO A 170 -11.18 -26.99 -2.96
CA PRO A 170 -11.92 -25.80 -3.34
C PRO A 170 -11.03 -24.57 -3.60
N GLU A 171 -9.70 -24.67 -3.38
CA GLU A 171 -8.72 -23.66 -3.79
C GLU A 171 -8.37 -23.67 -5.28
N TYR A 172 -8.81 -24.65 -6.06
CA TYR A 172 -8.45 -24.76 -7.49
C TYR A 172 -9.42 -24.00 -8.40
N ILE A 173 -9.82 -22.79 -7.99
CA ILE A 173 -10.75 -21.96 -8.76
C ILE A 173 -10.20 -21.55 -10.13
N HIS A 174 -11.10 -21.28 -11.07
CA HIS A 174 -10.80 -20.87 -12.44
C HIS A 174 -11.82 -19.82 -12.89
N LEU A 175 -11.37 -18.73 -13.49
CA LEU A 175 -12.21 -17.56 -13.82
C LEU A 175 -12.19 -17.17 -15.30
N GLN A 176 -11.20 -17.58 -16.11
CA GLN A 176 -10.92 -16.98 -17.42
C GLN A 176 -11.10 -17.97 -18.55
N SER A 177 -12.02 -17.70 -19.47
CA SER A 177 -12.32 -18.61 -20.57
C SER A 177 -11.17 -18.77 -21.57
N ALA A 178 -10.31 -17.76 -21.71
CA ALA A 178 -9.10 -17.81 -22.54
C ALA A 178 -8.10 -18.90 -22.12
N THR A 179 -8.11 -19.29 -20.84
CA THR A 179 -7.24 -20.34 -20.30
C THR A 179 -8.00 -21.59 -19.88
N ALA A 180 -9.24 -21.72 -20.36
CA ALA A 180 -10.13 -22.82 -20.06
C ALA A 180 -10.49 -23.59 -21.33
N PHE A 181 -10.55 -24.92 -21.27
CA PHE A 181 -11.23 -25.73 -22.29
C PHE A 181 -12.45 -26.41 -21.69
N TYR A 182 -13.59 -26.20 -22.32
CA TYR A 182 -14.90 -26.74 -21.93
C TYR A 182 -15.29 -27.89 -22.86
N LEU A 183 -16.03 -28.88 -22.36
CA LEU A 183 -16.70 -29.83 -23.25
C LEU A 183 -17.82 -29.12 -24.02
N THR A 184 -17.72 -29.11 -25.35
CA THR A 184 -18.63 -28.38 -26.24
C THR A 184 -20.07 -28.88 -26.10
N ASP A 185 -20.29 -30.20 -26.17
CA ASP A 185 -21.61 -30.80 -26.05
C ASP A 185 -22.26 -30.43 -24.72
N ARG A 186 -21.47 -30.39 -23.64
CA ARG A 186 -21.96 -30.04 -22.32
C ARG A 186 -22.40 -28.58 -22.21
N LEU A 187 -21.67 -27.64 -22.84
CA LEU A 187 -22.10 -26.24 -22.92
C LEU A 187 -23.44 -26.12 -23.67
N ASN A 188 -23.61 -26.88 -24.75
CA ASN A 188 -24.83 -26.88 -25.56
C ASN A 188 -26.01 -27.54 -24.85
N GLU A 189 -25.82 -28.69 -24.20
CA GLU A 189 -26.82 -29.38 -23.38
C GLU A 189 -27.40 -28.48 -22.29
N LEU A 190 -26.54 -27.68 -21.65
CA LEU A 190 -26.94 -26.76 -20.59
C LEU A 190 -27.48 -25.43 -21.10
N GLY A 191 -27.39 -25.17 -22.42
CA GLY A 191 -27.76 -23.88 -23.01
C GLY A 191 -26.92 -22.70 -22.49
N LEU A 192 -25.70 -22.94 -21.98
CA LEU A 192 -24.87 -21.90 -21.40
C LEU A 192 -24.26 -21.01 -22.50
N ARG A 193 -24.44 -19.70 -22.35
CA ARG A 193 -23.96 -18.65 -23.25
C ARG A 193 -23.40 -17.49 -22.43
N TYR A 194 -22.49 -16.72 -23.01
CA TYR A 194 -21.98 -15.50 -22.38
C TYR A 194 -23.10 -14.47 -22.27
N ASP A 195 -23.24 -13.88 -21.09
CA ASP A 195 -24.25 -12.88 -20.78
C ASP A 195 -23.63 -11.48 -20.90
N ASP A 196 -24.17 -10.65 -21.80
CA ASP A 196 -23.68 -9.31 -22.08
C ASP A 196 -24.13 -8.27 -21.04
N ASP A 197 -25.03 -8.64 -20.12
CA ASP A 197 -25.41 -7.82 -18.98
C ASP A 197 -24.32 -7.82 -17.88
N ILE A 198 -23.46 -8.85 -17.84
CA ILE A 198 -22.37 -8.95 -16.87
C ILE A 198 -21.19 -8.09 -17.33
N LYS A 199 -21.24 -6.82 -16.93
CA LYS A 199 -20.23 -5.80 -17.24
C LYS A 199 -19.73 -5.15 -15.95
N PRO A 200 -18.49 -4.61 -15.94
CA PRO A 200 -17.55 -4.52 -17.06
C PRO A 200 -16.66 -5.76 -17.24
N ASN A 201 -16.74 -6.73 -16.34
CA ASN A 201 -15.98 -7.98 -16.34
C ASN A 201 -16.73 -9.04 -15.52
N PHE A 202 -16.22 -10.28 -15.46
CA PHE A 202 -16.72 -11.45 -14.68
C PHE A 202 -17.69 -12.37 -15.45
N GLU A 203 -18.02 -12.05 -16.68
CA GLU A 203 -18.83 -12.88 -17.59
C GLU A 203 -18.24 -14.28 -17.79
N ASP A 204 -16.91 -14.37 -17.92
CA ASP A 204 -16.17 -15.64 -18.03
C ASP A 204 -16.36 -16.49 -16.76
N ALA A 205 -16.13 -15.87 -15.61
CA ALA A 205 -16.19 -16.52 -14.32
C ALA A 205 -17.62 -16.99 -14.02
N PHE A 206 -18.62 -16.19 -14.43
CA PHE A 206 -20.03 -16.53 -14.31
C PHE A 206 -20.37 -17.80 -15.11
N LEU A 207 -20.05 -17.83 -16.40
CA LEU A 207 -20.28 -19.00 -17.26
C LEU A 207 -19.52 -20.23 -16.75
N THR A 208 -18.23 -20.07 -16.44
CA THR A 208 -17.38 -21.15 -15.92
C THR A 208 -17.97 -21.75 -14.65
N THR A 209 -18.45 -20.91 -13.74
CA THR A 209 -18.98 -21.36 -12.45
C THR A 209 -20.30 -22.11 -12.63
N LEU A 210 -21.22 -21.60 -13.46
CA LEU A 210 -22.47 -22.32 -13.77
C LEU A 210 -22.20 -23.67 -14.46
N TYR A 211 -21.25 -23.70 -15.39
CA TYR A 211 -20.81 -24.92 -16.06
C TYR A 211 -20.34 -25.98 -15.06
N LEU A 212 -19.43 -25.61 -14.14
CA LEU A 212 -18.90 -26.51 -13.12
C LEU A 212 -19.95 -26.89 -12.06
N ALA A 213 -20.83 -25.96 -11.68
CA ALA A 213 -21.90 -26.20 -10.70
C ALA A 213 -22.96 -27.19 -11.20
N SER A 214 -23.05 -27.41 -12.52
CA SER A 214 -23.91 -28.45 -13.12
C SER A 214 -23.49 -29.88 -12.76
N ARG A 215 -22.35 -30.05 -12.06
CA ARG A 215 -21.82 -31.34 -11.58
C ARG A 215 -21.70 -31.32 -10.07
N ALA A 216 -22.10 -32.42 -9.43
CA ALA A 216 -21.93 -32.57 -7.99
C ALA A 216 -20.44 -32.61 -7.55
N ARG A 217 -19.56 -33.14 -8.41
CA ARG A 217 -18.12 -33.29 -8.15
C ARG A 217 -17.30 -32.90 -9.38
N PRO A 218 -17.19 -31.59 -9.69
CA PRO A 218 -16.52 -31.13 -10.89
C PRO A 218 -15.01 -31.44 -10.83
N ARG A 219 -14.47 -31.95 -11.94
CA ARG A 219 -13.06 -32.33 -12.08
C ARG A 219 -12.32 -31.43 -13.05
N LEU A 220 -11.25 -30.80 -12.59
CA LEU A 220 -10.39 -29.92 -13.40
C LEU A 220 -9.10 -30.63 -13.79
N GLY A 221 -8.77 -30.64 -15.08
CA GLY A 221 -7.42 -30.91 -15.56
C GLY A 221 -6.57 -29.65 -15.40
N ILE A 222 -5.53 -29.69 -14.57
CA ILE A 222 -4.57 -28.60 -14.40
C ILE A 222 -3.36 -28.90 -15.27
N LEU A 223 -3.06 -28.05 -16.24
CA LEU A 223 -1.99 -28.27 -17.23
C LEU A 223 -0.86 -27.25 -17.01
N THR A 224 0.26 -27.70 -16.46
CA THR A 224 1.35 -26.80 -16.04
C THR A 224 2.21 -26.29 -17.21
N GLU A 225 2.38 -27.09 -18.25
CA GLU A 225 3.25 -26.79 -19.41
C GLU A 225 2.49 -26.14 -20.58
N ALA A 226 1.16 -26.10 -20.52
CA ALA A 226 0.34 -25.37 -21.48
C ALA A 226 0.36 -23.87 -21.13
N HIS A 227 1.38 -23.16 -21.62
CA HIS A 227 1.60 -21.74 -21.33
C HIS A 227 0.79 -20.83 -22.26
N TYR A 228 -0.08 -20.03 -21.66
CA TYR A 228 -0.83 -18.95 -22.29
C TYR A 228 -0.18 -17.62 -21.90
N HIS A 229 0.26 -16.82 -22.88
CA HIS A 229 0.91 -15.55 -22.64
C HIS A 229 -0.11 -14.41 -22.73
N TYR A 230 -0.58 -13.95 -21.57
CA TYR A 230 -1.53 -12.86 -21.44
C TYR A 230 -0.82 -11.50 -21.51
N ARG A 231 -1.16 -10.70 -22.52
CA ARG A 231 -0.51 -9.41 -22.79
C ARG A 231 -1.04 -8.33 -21.86
N ARG A 232 -0.14 -7.69 -21.12
CA ARG A 232 -0.43 -6.47 -20.37
C ARG A 232 -0.03 -5.26 -21.22
N ARG A 233 -1.04 -4.58 -21.76
CA ARG A 233 -0.88 -3.38 -22.59
C ARG A 233 -0.28 -2.21 -21.80
N GLU A 234 0.60 -1.45 -22.44
CA GLU A 234 1.29 -0.29 -21.84
C GLU A 234 0.34 0.89 -21.59
N ASP A 235 -0.61 1.11 -22.48
CA ASP A 235 -1.57 2.23 -22.45
C ASP A 235 -2.67 2.08 -21.38
N GLY A 236 -2.71 0.96 -20.67
CA GLY A 236 -3.73 0.69 -19.66
C GLY A 236 -5.15 0.53 -20.22
N SER A 237 -5.30 0.37 -21.54
CA SER A 237 -6.60 0.30 -22.24
C SER A 237 -7.39 -0.98 -21.96
N SER A 238 -6.83 -1.95 -21.21
CA SER A 238 -7.56 -3.18 -20.91
C SER A 238 -8.85 -2.90 -20.14
N LEU A 239 -9.89 -3.69 -20.44
CA LEU A 239 -11.21 -3.57 -19.80
C LEU A 239 -11.10 -3.67 -18.27
N VAL A 240 -10.21 -4.52 -17.77
CA VAL A 240 -9.99 -4.71 -16.33
C VAL A 240 -9.35 -3.47 -15.69
N GLN A 241 -8.36 -2.86 -16.33
CA GLN A 241 -7.69 -1.67 -15.80
C GLN A 241 -8.59 -0.44 -15.81
N SER A 242 -9.35 -0.22 -16.88
CA SER A 242 -10.27 0.93 -17.01
C SER A 242 -11.53 0.78 -16.15
N SER A 243 -11.93 -0.43 -15.77
CA SER A 243 -13.19 -0.67 -15.05
C SER A 243 -13.32 0.00 -13.68
N TRP A 244 -12.21 0.30 -12.98
CA TRP A 244 -12.25 0.79 -11.59
C TRP A 244 -12.93 2.16 -11.43
N HIS A 245 -13.03 2.92 -12.51
CA HIS A 245 -13.68 4.24 -12.54
C HIS A 245 -15.14 4.19 -13.01
N LYS A 246 -15.70 3.00 -13.25
CA LYS A 246 -17.08 2.84 -13.72
C LYS A 246 -18.03 2.54 -12.56
N PRO A 247 -19.11 3.31 -12.35
CA PRO A 247 -20.11 3.04 -11.30
C PRO A 247 -20.73 1.63 -11.39
N GLU A 248 -20.96 1.14 -12.60
CA GLU A 248 -21.54 -0.19 -12.86
C GLU A 248 -20.72 -1.34 -12.21
N LYS A 249 -19.41 -1.17 -12.02
CA LYS A 249 -18.56 -2.16 -11.33
C LYS A 249 -18.96 -2.37 -9.86
N TYR A 250 -19.54 -1.36 -9.21
CA TYR A 250 -19.84 -1.38 -7.77
C TYR A 250 -21.32 -1.61 -7.47
N VAL A 251 -22.20 -1.40 -8.44
CA VAL A 251 -23.65 -1.55 -8.24
C VAL A 251 -24.21 -2.64 -9.14
N HIS A 252 -23.99 -2.55 -10.45
CA HIS A 252 -24.53 -3.51 -11.41
C HIS A 252 -23.83 -4.87 -11.30
N LEU A 253 -22.50 -4.90 -11.38
CA LEU A 253 -21.73 -6.15 -11.37
C LEU A 253 -21.94 -7.00 -10.10
N PRO A 254 -21.95 -6.43 -8.86
CA PRO A 254 -22.19 -7.25 -7.68
C PRO A 254 -23.59 -7.86 -7.66
N GLU A 255 -24.58 -7.19 -8.24
CA GLU A 255 -25.96 -7.67 -8.36
C GLU A 255 -26.09 -8.77 -9.43
N VAL A 256 -25.79 -8.45 -10.69
CA VAL A 256 -26.03 -9.38 -11.81
C VAL A 256 -24.91 -10.42 -11.98
N GLY A 257 -23.70 -10.11 -11.52
CA GLY A 257 -22.56 -11.02 -11.55
C GLY A 257 -22.53 -11.93 -10.33
N TYR A 258 -22.18 -11.38 -9.15
CA TYR A 258 -21.91 -12.21 -7.97
C TYR A 258 -23.18 -12.77 -7.32
N LEU A 259 -24.15 -11.90 -7.02
CA LEU A 259 -25.31 -12.28 -6.24
C LEU A 259 -26.22 -13.24 -7.01
N ARG A 260 -26.56 -12.88 -8.25
CA ARG A 260 -27.34 -13.74 -9.16
C ARG A 260 -26.69 -15.11 -9.37
N LEU A 261 -25.35 -15.16 -9.50
CA LEU A 261 -24.62 -16.43 -9.62
C LEU A 261 -24.83 -17.32 -8.40
N LEU A 262 -24.63 -16.77 -7.21
CA LEU A 262 -24.76 -17.50 -5.94
C LEU A 262 -26.20 -17.93 -5.69
N GLU A 263 -27.18 -17.07 -5.95
CA GLU A 263 -28.61 -17.38 -5.88
C GLU A 263 -28.99 -18.51 -6.84
N THR A 264 -28.47 -18.48 -8.06
CA THR A 264 -28.71 -19.53 -9.07
C THR A 264 -28.15 -20.88 -8.61
N ILE A 265 -26.90 -20.91 -8.13
CA ILE A 265 -26.26 -22.14 -7.64
C ILE A 265 -27.00 -22.66 -6.41
N HIS A 266 -27.35 -21.78 -5.47
CA HIS A 266 -28.11 -22.15 -4.28
C HIS A 266 -29.49 -22.73 -4.64
N GLY A 267 -30.21 -22.12 -5.58
CA GLY A 267 -31.49 -22.61 -6.06
C GLY A 267 -31.40 -23.99 -6.73
N GLN A 268 -30.29 -24.29 -7.41
CA GLN A 268 -30.06 -25.58 -8.08
C GLN A 268 -29.60 -26.69 -7.12
N LEU A 269 -28.72 -26.37 -6.16
CA LEU A 269 -28.03 -27.36 -5.32
C LEU A 269 -28.49 -27.37 -3.85
N GLY A 270 -29.33 -26.42 -3.44
CA GLY A 270 -29.74 -26.19 -2.05
C GLY A 270 -28.65 -25.59 -1.15
N HIS A 271 -27.44 -25.38 -1.67
CA HIS A 271 -26.30 -24.79 -0.98
C HIS A 271 -25.31 -24.23 -2.03
N VAL A 272 -24.38 -23.36 -1.60
CA VAL A 272 -23.29 -22.91 -2.47
C VAL A 272 -22.01 -23.67 -2.13
N PRO A 273 -21.41 -24.43 -3.07
CA PRO A 273 -20.15 -25.13 -2.83
C PRO A 273 -19.00 -24.16 -2.47
N VAL A 274 -18.13 -24.57 -1.54
CA VAL A 274 -17.00 -23.75 -1.05
C VAL A 274 -16.08 -23.23 -2.16
N TRP A 275 -15.92 -23.99 -3.26
CA TRP A 275 -15.10 -23.53 -4.39
C TRP A 275 -15.75 -22.35 -5.15
N ALA A 276 -17.08 -22.31 -5.24
CA ALA A 276 -17.81 -21.19 -5.84
C ALA A 276 -17.81 -19.97 -4.89
N GLN A 277 -17.96 -20.21 -3.57
CA GLN A 277 -17.78 -19.16 -2.56
C GLN A 277 -16.36 -18.55 -2.64
N ASN A 278 -15.31 -19.38 -2.72
CA ASN A 278 -13.92 -18.93 -2.88
C ASN A 278 -13.72 -18.11 -4.15
N LEU A 279 -14.41 -18.43 -5.24
CA LEU A 279 -14.30 -17.71 -6.50
C LEU A 279 -14.87 -16.30 -6.40
N VAL A 280 -16.08 -16.15 -5.87
CA VAL A 280 -16.69 -14.82 -5.66
C VAL A 280 -15.91 -14.03 -4.61
N LEU A 281 -15.52 -14.66 -3.50
CA LEU A 281 -14.71 -14.03 -2.46
C LEU A 281 -13.35 -13.56 -3.02
N TYR A 282 -12.70 -14.36 -3.87
CA TYR A 282 -11.44 -13.99 -4.51
C TYR A 282 -11.57 -12.70 -5.33
N ASP A 283 -12.65 -12.56 -6.10
CA ASP A 283 -12.87 -11.37 -6.92
C ASP A 283 -13.24 -10.15 -6.07
N LEU A 284 -14.13 -10.32 -5.08
CA LEU A 284 -14.52 -9.26 -4.14
C LEU A 284 -13.34 -8.72 -3.32
N LEU A 285 -12.37 -9.55 -2.96
CA LEU A 285 -11.18 -9.12 -2.24
C LEU A 285 -10.37 -8.05 -2.99
N PHE A 286 -10.46 -7.98 -4.33
CA PHE A 286 -9.77 -6.92 -5.07
C PHE A 286 -10.34 -5.53 -4.80
N TYR A 287 -11.64 -5.38 -4.56
CA TYR A 287 -12.25 -4.08 -4.22
C TYR A 287 -11.62 -3.50 -2.95
N PHE A 288 -11.60 -4.30 -1.88
CA PHE A 288 -11.01 -3.90 -0.61
C PHE A 288 -9.51 -3.65 -0.70
N ARG A 289 -8.77 -4.48 -1.46
CA ARG A 289 -7.33 -4.30 -1.66
C ARG A 289 -7.00 -3.07 -2.51
N GLN A 290 -7.86 -2.68 -3.44
CA GLN A 290 -7.72 -1.42 -4.17
C GLN A 290 -7.95 -0.23 -3.23
N ASP A 291 -8.92 -0.31 -2.33
CA ASP A 291 -9.17 0.75 -1.36
C ASP A 291 -8.04 0.90 -0.32
N GLU A 292 -7.27 -0.15 0.00
CA GLU A 292 -6.10 -0.08 0.89
C GLU A 292 -4.86 0.60 0.27
N ARG A 293 -4.87 0.89 -1.04
CA ARG A 293 -3.74 1.53 -1.72
C ARG A 293 -3.65 3.01 -1.39
N ILE A 294 -2.42 3.53 -1.34
CA ILE A 294 -2.15 4.96 -1.20
C ILE A 294 -2.78 5.72 -2.38
N HIS A 295 -2.48 5.27 -3.60
CA HIS A 295 -3.14 5.72 -4.83
C HIS A 295 -4.21 4.70 -5.19
N SER A 296 -5.46 5.04 -4.89
CA SER A 296 -6.56 4.10 -4.95
C SER A 296 -7.55 4.51 -6.03
N ALA A 297 -7.77 3.62 -6.99
CA ALA A 297 -8.77 3.81 -8.02
C ALA A 297 -10.22 3.80 -7.49
N THR A 298 -10.43 3.57 -6.18
CA THR A 298 -11.73 3.60 -5.53
C THR A 298 -11.95 4.87 -4.69
N ALA A 299 -10.98 5.79 -4.64
CA ALA A 299 -11.08 6.98 -3.77
C ALA A 299 -12.15 7.98 -4.23
N TRP A 300 -12.53 7.97 -5.52
CA TRP A 300 -13.62 8.78 -6.08
C TRP A 300 -15.02 8.34 -5.64
N ILE A 301 -15.16 7.17 -5.01
CA ILE A 301 -16.46 6.60 -4.65
C ILE A 301 -17.06 7.37 -3.47
N GLY A 302 -18.14 8.10 -3.75
CA GLY A 302 -18.99 8.73 -2.74
C GLY A 302 -20.09 7.80 -2.21
N LYS A 303 -20.81 8.27 -1.18
CA LYS A 303 -21.95 7.56 -0.55
C LYS A 303 -22.99 6.98 -1.54
N PRO A 304 -23.40 7.68 -2.62
CA PRO A 304 -24.40 7.15 -3.55
C PRO A 304 -24.01 5.84 -4.25
N ILE A 305 -22.72 5.53 -4.33
CA ILE A 305 -22.20 4.27 -4.91
C ILE A 305 -21.78 3.31 -3.80
N ALA A 306 -21.16 3.82 -2.73
CA ALA A 306 -20.74 3.02 -1.59
C ALA A 306 -21.90 2.30 -0.89
N ASP A 307 -22.99 3.00 -0.61
CA ASP A 307 -24.10 2.44 0.18
C ASP A 307 -24.77 1.25 -0.55
N PRO A 308 -25.14 1.35 -1.85
CA PRO A 308 -25.63 0.21 -2.62
C PRO A 308 -24.61 -0.93 -2.71
N PHE A 309 -23.32 -0.62 -2.95
CA PHE A 309 -22.26 -1.64 -2.98
C PHE A 309 -22.23 -2.45 -1.69
N HIS A 310 -22.21 -1.78 -0.53
CA HIS A 310 -22.19 -2.46 0.75
C HIS A 310 -23.45 -3.27 1.02
N HIS A 311 -24.63 -2.80 0.59
CA HIS A 311 -25.88 -3.56 0.71
C HIS A 311 -25.84 -4.84 -0.14
N LEU A 312 -25.32 -4.76 -1.36
CA LEU A 312 -25.14 -5.94 -2.23
C LEU A 312 -24.13 -6.92 -1.64
N VAL A 313 -23.00 -6.42 -1.12
CA VAL A 313 -22.00 -7.27 -0.44
C VAL A 313 -22.59 -7.96 0.79
N GLU A 314 -23.41 -7.29 1.59
CA GLU A 314 -24.13 -7.94 2.70
C GLU A 314 -24.98 -9.13 2.22
N ARG A 315 -25.75 -8.96 1.13
CA ARG A 315 -26.54 -10.04 0.52
C ARG A 315 -25.66 -11.18 0.00
N ILE A 316 -24.57 -10.85 -0.71
CA ILE A 316 -23.61 -11.85 -1.21
C ILE A 316 -23.02 -12.66 -0.06
N PHE A 317 -22.68 -12.03 1.06
CA PHE A 317 -22.07 -12.68 2.22
C PHE A 317 -23.05 -13.60 2.99
N GLN A 318 -24.34 -13.58 2.68
CA GLN A 318 -25.28 -14.62 3.15
C GLN A 318 -24.98 -15.99 2.53
N TYR A 319 -24.36 -16.02 1.35
CA TYR A 319 -23.98 -17.24 0.62
C TYR A 319 -22.51 -17.63 0.78
N ILE A 320 -21.73 -16.84 1.53
CA ILE A 320 -20.31 -17.12 1.81
C ILE A 320 -20.18 -17.44 3.29
N ASP A 321 -19.69 -18.64 3.60
CA ASP A 321 -19.51 -19.10 4.96
C ASP A 321 -18.35 -18.35 5.64
N THR A 322 -18.48 -18.11 6.95
CA THR A 322 -17.42 -17.45 7.74
C THR A 322 -16.12 -18.23 7.69
N GLU A 323 -16.19 -19.57 7.70
CA GLU A 323 -15.04 -20.46 7.56
C GLU A 323 -14.33 -20.26 6.20
N THR A 324 -15.07 -19.97 5.13
CA THR A 324 -14.51 -19.65 3.82
C THR A 324 -13.71 -18.34 3.85
N ILE A 325 -14.25 -17.30 4.52
CA ILE A 325 -13.58 -16.00 4.70
C ILE A 325 -12.29 -16.16 5.51
N GLU A 326 -12.36 -16.85 6.63
CA GLU A 326 -11.22 -17.06 7.52
C GLU A 326 -10.16 -17.98 6.90
N GLY A 327 -10.58 -18.97 6.11
CA GLY A 327 -9.74 -19.98 5.46
C GLY A 327 -9.22 -19.59 4.07
N ILE A 328 -9.41 -18.35 3.63
CA ILE A 328 -8.97 -17.89 2.30
C ILE A 328 -7.44 -17.83 2.19
N THR A 329 -6.89 -18.54 1.22
CA THR A 329 -5.42 -18.61 0.95
C THR A 329 -5.04 -18.28 -0.49
N LEU A 330 -6.04 -17.99 -1.33
CA LEU A 330 -5.88 -17.72 -2.76
C LEU A 330 -5.16 -16.40 -3.01
N LEU A 331 -5.48 -15.39 -2.19
CA LEU A 331 -4.81 -14.10 -2.15
C LEU A 331 -4.19 -13.90 -0.77
N PRO A 332 -3.03 -13.23 -0.67
CA PRO A 332 -2.57 -12.68 0.60
C PRO A 332 -3.61 -11.67 1.12
N THR A 333 -4.25 -12.02 2.23
CA THR A 333 -5.30 -11.22 2.88
C THR A 333 -4.87 -10.94 4.30
N SER A 334 -4.85 -9.67 4.70
CA SER A 334 -4.44 -9.27 6.05
C SER A 334 -5.47 -9.75 7.09
N LEU A 335 -5.04 -9.97 8.34
CA LEU A 335 -5.97 -10.26 9.44
C LEU A 335 -6.99 -9.12 9.61
N GLN A 336 -6.56 -7.87 9.44
CA GLN A 336 -7.45 -6.71 9.49
C GLN A 336 -8.58 -6.83 8.46
N LEU A 337 -8.27 -7.17 7.21
CA LEU A 337 -9.30 -7.32 6.18
C LEU A 337 -10.20 -8.52 6.46
N ARG A 338 -9.65 -9.67 6.88
CA ARG A 338 -10.47 -10.83 7.28
C ARG A 338 -11.44 -10.47 8.41
N ASP A 339 -10.96 -9.82 9.47
CA ASP A 339 -11.78 -9.38 10.58
C ASP A 339 -12.81 -8.33 10.12
N ALA A 340 -12.45 -7.37 9.25
CA ALA A 340 -13.41 -6.40 8.71
C ALA A 340 -14.56 -7.06 7.95
N LEU A 341 -14.26 -8.10 7.17
CA LEU A 341 -15.26 -8.86 6.43
C LEU A 341 -16.21 -9.63 7.36
N VAL A 342 -15.67 -10.30 8.38
CA VAL A 342 -16.47 -11.07 9.35
C VAL A 342 -17.26 -10.15 10.29
N LEU A 343 -16.62 -9.15 10.89
CA LEU A 343 -17.24 -8.20 11.81
C LEU A 343 -18.27 -7.30 11.10
N GLY A 344 -17.92 -6.81 9.91
CA GLY A 344 -18.75 -5.85 9.17
C GLY A 344 -19.95 -6.48 8.48
N TYR A 345 -19.78 -7.62 7.82
CA TYR A 345 -20.84 -8.24 7.01
C TYR A 345 -21.50 -9.45 7.66
N LYS A 346 -20.74 -10.33 8.33
CA LYS A 346 -21.32 -11.50 9.02
C LYS A 346 -21.88 -11.13 10.39
N LYS A 347 -21.31 -10.12 11.06
CA LYS A 347 -21.66 -9.69 12.43
C LYS A 347 -21.51 -10.81 13.48
N GLU A 348 -20.72 -11.84 13.16
CA GLU A 348 -20.63 -13.11 13.92
C GLU A 348 -19.54 -13.10 14.99
N ARG A 349 -18.72 -12.06 15.04
CA ARG A 349 -17.61 -11.95 15.98
C ARG A 349 -17.71 -10.57 16.65
N GLN A 350 -17.69 -10.52 17.97
CA GLN A 350 -17.58 -9.23 18.68
C GLN A 350 -16.40 -9.22 19.65
N ARG A 351 -15.77 -10.37 19.89
CA ARG A 351 -14.78 -10.54 20.95
C ARG A 351 -13.46 -11.09 20.40
N PRO A 352 -12.32 -10.50 20.78
CA PRO A 352 -11.01 -11.01 20.38
C PRO A 352 -10.70 -12.33 21.12
N ILE A 353 -10.10 -13.28 20.39
CA ILE A 353 -9.67 -14.58 20.94
C ILE A 353 -8.44 -14.40 21.86
N SER A 354 -7.59 -13.44 21.52
CA SER A 354 -6.41 -13.05 22.29
C SER A 354 -6.08 -11.59 22.01
N LEU A 355 -5.38 -10.95 22.94
CA LEU A 355 -4.92 -9.58 22.82
C LEU A 355 -3.40 -9.55 22.59
N PRO A 356 -2.94 -9.20 21.38
CA PRO A 356 -1.51 -9.10 21.11
C PRO A 356 -0.91 -7.86 21.78
N LEU A 357 0.23 -8.07 22.46
CA LEU A 357 1.13 -7.05 22.95
C LEU A 357 2.13 -6.72 21.83
N ILE A 358 1.81 -5.68 21.05
CA ILE A 358 2.44 -5.44 19.74
C ILE A 358 3.68 -4.55 19.86
N ARG A 359 3.64 -3.52 20.72
CA ARG A 359 4.74 -2.57 20.92
C ARG A 359 5.06 -2.42 22.39
N ILE A 360 6.34 -2.34 22.72
CA ILE A 360 6.84 -2.03 24.06
C ILE A 360 7.68 -0.76 23.93
N ASP A 361 7.37 0.24 24.74
CA ASP A 361 8.20 1.41 24.91
C ASP A 361 8.97 1.26 26.24
N SER A 362 10.24 0.88 26.13
CA SER A 362 11.09 0.66 27.29
C SER A 362 11.52 1.96 27.97
N GLY A 363 11.55 3.09 27.24
CA GLY A 363 11.89 4.39 27.82
C GLY A 363 10.79 4.88 28.76
N ARG A 364 9.53 4.73 28.33
CA ARG A 364 8.35 5.15 29.09
C ARG A 364 7.73 4.08 29.99
N GLU A 365 8.27 2.86 29.96
CA GLU A 365 7.76 1.68 30.69
C GLU A 365 6.26 1.39 30.41
N ILE A 366 5.87 1.39 29.13
CA ILE A 366 4.49 1.11 28.70
C ILE A 366 4.45 0.08 27.57
N VAL A 367 3.32 -0.64 27.47
CA VAL A 367 3.07 -1.64 26.44
C VAL A 367 1.75 -1.35 25.72
N GLN A 368 1.73 -1.58 24.42
CA GLN A 368 0.56 -1.39 23.58
C GLN A 368 -0.24 -2.68 23.42
N VAL A 369 -1.54 -2.60 23.65
CA VAL A 369 -2.53 -3.63 23.33
C VAL A 369 -3.44 -3.09 22.22
N ARG A 370 -3.74 -3.91 21.21
CA ARG A 370 -4.69 -3.58 20.15
C ARG A 370 -5.67 -4.71 19.91
N TYR A 371 -6.92 -4.37 19.64
CA TYR A 371 -7.93 -5.36 19.24
C TYR A 371 -9.04 -4.74 18.39
N PHE A 372 -9.64 -5.56 17.53
CA PHE A 372 -10.77 -5.16 16.70
C PHE A 372 -12.09 -5.60 17.33
N TYR A 373 -13.15 -4.82 17.12
CA TYR A 373 -14.50 -5.11 17.55
C TYR A 373 -15.53 -4.55 16.55
N GLY A 374 -16.73 -5.11 16.56
CA GLY A 374 -17.90 -4.62 15.84
C GLY A 374 -18.99 -4.22 16.83
N GLY A 375 -19.81 -3.23 16.49
CA GLY A 375 -20.83 -2.68 17.39
C GLY A 375 -20.24 -1.76 18.47
N ASP A 376 -20.77 -1.86 19.68
CA ASP A 376 -20.36 -1.03 20.83
C ASP A 376 -19.00 -1.47 21.40
N LEU A 377 -18.31 -0.54 22.05
CA LEU A 377 -17.04 -0.83 22.73
C LEU A 377 -17.29 -1.86 23.85
N PRO A 378 -16.54 -2.98 23.88
CA PRO A 378 -16.66 -3.95 24.97
C PRO A 378 -16.36 -3.32 26.33
N LEU A 379 -16.99 -3.82 27.39
CA LEU A 379 -16.68 -3.35 28.75
C LEU A 379 -15.25 -3.78 29.14
N GLU A 380 -14.34 -2.81 29.28
CA GLU A 380 -12.91 -3.03 29.53
C GLU A 380 -12.60 -3.04 31.05
N ASP A 381 -11.94 -4.09 31.55
CA ASP A 381 -11.31 -4.14 32.88
C ASP A 381 -9.81 -4.42 32.73
N PHE A 382 -9.00 -3.36 32.83
CA PHE A 382 -7.54 -3.43 32.79
C PHE A 382 -6.97 -3.46 34.21
N ARG A 383 -6.11 -4.45 34.50
CA ARG A 383 -5.46 -4.58 35.80
C ARG A 383 -3.94 -4.72 35.70
N VAL A 384 -3.23 -3.97 36.53
CA VAL A 384 -1.77 -4.07 36.69
C VAL A 384 -1.44 -4.36 38.15
N ARG A 385 -0.72 -5.46 38.41
CA ARG A 385 -0.50 -6.02 39.76
C ARG A 385 -1.81 -6.26 40.54
N GLY A 386 -2.88 -6.60 39.81
CA GLY A 386 -4.19 -6.90 40.38
C GLY A 386 -5.10 -5.68 40.64
N MET A 387 -4.57 -4.46 40.55
CA MET A 387 -5.34 -3.22 40.71
C MET A 387 -5.89 -2.74 39.37
N ALA A 388 -7.15 -2.28 39.38
CA ALA A 388 -7.77 -1.65 38.22
C ALA A 388 -7.04 -0.36 37.86
N ILE A 389 -6.84 -0.14 36.55
CA ILE A 389 -6.16 1.04 36.02
C ILE A 389 -6.91 1.57 34.80
N GLU A 390 -6.78 2.87 34.56
CA GLU A 390 -7.10 3.46 33.27
C GLU A 390 -5.89 3.38 32.34
N PRO A 391 -6.09 3.20 31.02
CA PRO A 391 -5.01 3.31 30.05
C PRO A 391 -4.29 4.66 30.13
N VAL A 392 -2.97 4.67 29.95
CA VAL A 392 -2.18 5.91 29.91
C VAL A 392 -2.51 6.70 28.65
N PHE A 393 -2.68 5.98 27.54
CA PHE A 393 -3.18 6.52 26.28
C PHE A 393 -4.15 5.52 25.68
N ALA A 394 -5.16 6.03 25.02
CA ALA A 394 -6.26 5.26 24.47
C ALA A 394 -6.77 5.95 23.21
N LYS A 395 -7.17 5.16 22.22
CA LYS A 395 -7.86 5.61 21.02
C LYS A 395 -8.81 4.53 20.50
N ILE A 396 -9.87 4.96 19.85
CA ILE A 396 -10.72 4.17 18.97
C ILE A 396 -10.47 4.63 17.54
N ARG A 397 -10.12 3.70 16.65
CA ARG A 397 -9.94 3.96 15.22
C ARG A 397 -11.07 3.30 14.44
N ASP A 398 -11.70 4.07 13.56
CA ASP A 398 -12.64 3.50 12.59
C ASP A 398 -11.86 2.87 11.43
N VAL A 399 -12.18 1.62 11.09
CA VAL A 399 -11.60 0.90 9.97
C VAL A 399 -12.60 0.89 8.82
N THR A 400 -12.40 1.87 7.94
CA THR A 400 -13.29 2.17 6.82
C THR A 400 -12.79 1.51 5.55
N TYR A 401 -13.71 0.87 4.82
CA TYR A 401 -13.50 0.43 3.44
C TYR A 401 -14.60 1.01 2.58
N LEU A 402 -14.23 1.60 1.43
CA LEU A 402 -15.18 2.14 0.45
C LEU A 402 -16.22 3.10 1.08
N GLY A 403 -15.79 3.90 2.07
CA GLY A 403 -16.65 4.89 2.73
C GLY A 403 -17.49 4.38 3.91
N ARG A 404 -17.54 3.07 4.18
CA ARG A 404 -18.26 2.50 5.34
C ARG A 404 -17.31 1.96 6.40
N VAL A 405 -17.60 2.30 7.66
CA VAL A 405 -16.94 1.69 8.83
C VAL A 405 -17.39 0.24 8.95
N LEU A 406 -16.49 -0.71 8.72
CA LEU A 406 -16.79 -2.14 8.81
C LEU A 406 -16.44 -2.71 10.19
N MET A 407 -15.45 -2.13 10.85
CA MET A 407 -15.09 -2.48 12.22
C MET A 407 -14.36 -1.31 12.89
N ARG A 408 -14.19 -1.41 14.20
CA ARG A 408 -13.38 -0.46 14.97
C ARG A 408 -12.19 -1.16 15.58
N GLU A 409 -11.13 -0.40 15.78
CA GLU A 409 -9.94 -0.85 16.47
C GLU A 409 -9.77 -0.07 17.77
N ARG A 410 -9.60 -0.80 18.86
CA ARG A 410 -9.18 -0.25 20.13
C ARG A 410 -7.66 -0.29 20.24
N ILE A 411 -7.04 0.86 20.51
CA ILE A 411 -5.59 1.01 20.71
C ILE A 411 -5.36 1.56 22.11
N VAL A 412 -4.69 0.80 22.99
CA VAL A 412 -4.43 1.21 24.38
C VAL A 412 -2.97 1.01 24.77
N TRP A 413 -2.46 1.95 25.56
CA TRP A 413 -1.14 1.89 26.19
C TRP A 413 -1.30 1.70 27.69
N LEU A 414 -0.75 0.59 28.20
CA LEU A 414 -0.83 0.21 29.60
C LEU A 414 0.56 0.28 30.26
N PRO A 415 0.65 0.61 31.56
CA PRO A 415 1.86 0.47 32.36
C PRO A 415 2.48 -0.94 32.27
N ALA A 416 3.76 -1.03 31.92
CA ALA A 416 4.51 -2.28 31.88
C ALA A 416 5.27 -2.57 33.20
N THR A 417 4.75 -2.09 34.33
CA THR A 417 5.42 -2.15 35.64
C THR A 417 5.04 -3.37 36.48
N GLY A 418 4.18 -4.26 36.00
CA GLY A 418 3.82 -5.48 36.71
C GLY A 418 2.95 -6.43 35.88
N THR A 419 2.34 -7.42 36.54
CA THR A 419 1.47 -8.39 35.88
C THR A 419 0.24 -7.71 35.31
N ILE A 420 0.04 -7.80 34.00
CA ILE A 420 -1.12 -7.25 33.28
C ILE A 420 -2.18 -8.35 33.16
N ARG A 421 -3.43 -8.01 33.47
CA ARG A 421 -4.63 -8.81 33.19
C ARG A 421 -5.67 -7.93 32.52
N ILE A 422 -6.36 -8.49 31.53
CA ILE A 422 -7.38 -7.76 30.76
C ILE A 422 -8.61 -8.64 30.67
N ALA A 423 -9.76 -8.09 31.04
CA ALA A 423 -11.06 -8.69 30.76
C ALA A 423 -11.88 -7.77 29.85
N LEU A 424 -12.60 -8.40 28.92
CA LEU A 424 -13.57 -7.75 28.03
C LEU A 424 -14.92 -8.41 28.27
N ASP A 425 -15.96 -7.61 28.53
CA ASP A 425 -17.31 -8.08 28.91
C ASP A 425 -17.29 -9.10 30.05
N GLY A 426 -16.45 -8.84 31.07
CA GLY A 426 -16.29 -9.70 32.24
C GLY A 426 -15.54 -11.03 32.00
N ARG A 427 -15.03 -11.28 30.78
CA ARG A 427 -14.24 -12.48 30.46
C ARG A 427 -12.76 -12.15 30.32
N GLN A 428 -11.91 -12.87 31.04
CA GLN A 428 -10.45 -12.76 30.90
C GLN A 428 -10.02 -13.18 29.49
N VAL A 429 -9.19 -12.35 28.84
CA VAL A 429 -8.70 -12.61 27.48
C VAL A 429 -7.19 -12.91 27.52
N PRO A 430 -6.72 -13.99 26.87
CA PRO A 430 -5.29 -14.30 26.81
C PRO A 430 -4.46 -13.18 26.18
N LEU A 431 -3.31 -12.86 26.77
CA LEU A 431 -2.32 -11.94 26.19
C LEU A 431 -1.28 -12.73 25.40
N THR A 432 -0.95 -12.28 24.19
CA THR A 432 0.09 -12.89 23.35
C THR A 432 1.22 -11.89 23.08
N LEU A 433 2.47 -12.35 23.02
CA LEU A 433 3.61 -11.48 22.70
C LEU A 433 3.85 -11.41 21.20
N GLY A 434 4.04 -10.20 20.68
CA GLY A 434 4.34 -9.96 19.28
C GLY A 434 3.08 -9.81 18.42
N ALA A 435 3.28 -9.79 17.10
CA ALA A 435 2.16 -9.76 16.16
C ALA A 435 1.29 -11.01 16.35
N PRO A 436 -0.05 -10.88 16.26
CA PRO A 436 -0.93 -12.04 16.33
C PRO A 436 -0.47 -13.06 15.28
N GLN A 437 -0.20 -14.29 15.70
CA GLN A 437 0.02 -15.36 14.74
C GLN A 437 -1.25 -15.51 13.90
N GLU A 438 -1.11 -15.67 12.57
CA GLU A 438 -2.27 -15.96 11.73
C GLU A 438 -2.97 -17.19 12.29
N PRO A 439 -4.20 -17.05 12.82
CA PRO A 439 -4.89 -18.18 13.40
C PRO A 439 -5.14 -19.18 12.28
N VAL A 440 -4.94 -20.47 12.57
CA VAL A 440 -5.37 -21.53 11.67
C VAL A 440 -6.86 -21.75 11.94
N PHE A 441 -7.71 -20.99 11.25
CA PHE A 441 -9.15 -21.08 11.40
C PHE A 441 -9.72 -22.34 10.74
N VAL A 442 -9.14 -22.76 9.62
CA VAL A 442 -9.59 -23.94 8.85
C VAL A 442 -8.42 -24.88 8.60
N MET A 443 -8.60 -26.14 8.98
CA MET A 443 -7.65 -27.21 8.64
C MET A 443 -8.23 -28.11 7.55
N ARG A 444 -7.76 -27.95 6.32
CA ARG A 444 -8.28 -28.73 5.18
C ARG A 444 -7.87 -30.20 5.30
N PRO A 445 -8.74 -31.16 4.91
CA PRO A 445 -8.41 -32.59 4.93
C PRO A 445 -7.09 -32.91 4.24
N ALA A 446 -6.78 -32.29 3.10
CA ALA A 446 -5.50 -32.50 2.42
C ALA A 446 -4.26 -32.15 3.28
N VAL A 447 -4.35 -31.13 4.13
CA VAL A 447 -3.29 -30.73 5.06
C VAL A 447 -3.17 -31.74 6.21
N MET A 448 -4.31 -32.21 6.73
CA MET A 448 -4.37 -33.25 7.75
C MET A 448 -3.80 -34.57 7.23
N TRP A 449 -4.25 -35.03 6.07
CA TRP A 449 -3.77 -36.24 5.42
C TRP A 449 -2.26 -36.20 5.15
N ARG A 450 -1.71 -35.05 4.75
CA ARG A 450 -0.25 -34.89 4.57
C ARG A 450 0.53 -35.01 5.88
N ARG A 451 -0.07 -34.65 7.02
CA ARG A 451 0.53 -34.85 8.34
C ARG A 451 0.35 -36.28 8.82
N LEU A 452 -0.83 -36.88 8.60
CA LEU A 452 -1.12 -38.27 8.96
C LEU A 452 -0.24 -39.26 8.19
N THR A 453 -0.04 -39.07 6.88
CA THR A 453 0.84 -39.93 6.06
C THR A 453 2.33 -39.77 6.39
N ARG A 454 2.73 -38.70 7.08
CA ARG A 454 4.09 -38.58 7.65
C ARG A 454 4.26 -39.37 8.96
N TYR A 455 3.17 -39.65 9.67
CA TYR A 455 3.15 -40.47 10.88
C TYR A 455 2.83 -41.94 10.61
N SER A 456 2.28 -42.27 9.44
CA SER A 456 2.22 -43.63 8.92
C SER A 456 3.63 -44.05 8.45
N GLY A 457 4.45 -44.59 9.36
CA GLY A 457 5.62 -45.38 9.00
C GLY A 457 5.24 -46.55 8.07
N PRO A 458 6.20 -47.17 7.35
CA PRO A 458 5.90 -48.18 6.34
C PRO A 458 5.37 -49.47 6.99
N ALA A 459 4.05 -49.60 7.04
CA ALA A 459 3.37 -50.85 7.36
C ALA A 459 2.78 -51.44 6.07
N ALA A 460 3.50 -52.44 5.56
CA ALA A 460 3.01 -53.59 4.80
C ALA A 460 2.12 -53.37 3.57
N VAL A 461 2.75 -53.41 2.38
CA VAL A 461 2.26 -54.27 1.28
C VAL A 461 3.43 -55.11 0.81
N ARG A 462 3.45 -56.40 1.19
CA ARG A 462 4.34 -57.41 0.60
C ARG A 462 3.82 -57.70 -0.80
N GLY A 463 4.45 -57.09 -1.80
CA GLY A 463 4.42 -57.52 -3.19
C GLY A 463 5.74 -58.22 -3.50
N ASP A 464 5.63 -59.51 -3.80
CA ASP A 464 6.69 -60.48 -4.01
C ASP A 464 7.70 -60.04 -5.09
N LYS A 465 8.97 -59.85 -4.71
CA LYS A 465 10.12 -59.85 -5.63
C LYS A 465 11.32 -60.49 -4.96
N THR A 466 11.69 -61.65 -5.48
CA THR A 466 12.87 -62.45 -5.19
C THR A 466 14.18 -61.64 -5.29
N PRO A 467 15.13 -61.79 -4.34
CA PRO A 467 16.43 -61.13 -4.43
C PRO A 467 17.49 -62.07 -5.03
N THR A 468 18.05 -61.69 -6.18
CA THR A 468 19.32 -62.26 -6.66
C THR A 468 20.50 -61.59 -5.94
N ARG A 469 21.30 -62.41 -5.25
CA ARG A 469 22.59 -62.06 -4.66
C ARG A 469 23.69 -62.15 -5.73
N SER A 470 24.41 -61.05 -5.98
CA SER A 470 25.88 -61.07 -6.15
C SER A 470 26.46 -59.65 -6.13
N GLY A 471 27.64 -59.50 -5.54
CA GLY A 471 28.48 -58.30 -5.68
C GLY A 471 28.64 -57.39 -4.45
N SER A 472 28.93 -57.97 -3.28
CA SER A 472 29.50 -57.24 -2.13
C SER A 472 31.01 -57.05 -2.30
N VAL A 473 31.54 -56.03 -1.62
CA VAL A 473 32.96 -55.65 -1.41
C VAL A 473 33.50 -54.53 -2.33
N ALA A 474 33.30 -54.53 -3.66
CA ALA A 474 33.84 -53.45 -4.51
C ALA A 474 33.12 -52.09 -4.35
N ARG A 475 31.83 -52.09 -3.97
CA ARG A 475 31.01 -50.86 -3.85
C ARG A 475 31.17 -50.09 -2.54
N GLN A 476 31.75 -50.71 -1.51
CA GLN A 476 31.86 -50.10 -0.18
C GLN A 476 33.16 -49.30 -0.03
N VAL A 477 34.26 -49.76 -0.64
CA VAL A 477 35.53 -49.03 -0.69
C VAL A 477 35.44 -47.80 -1.61
N ALA A 478 34.71 -47.91 -2.74
CA ALA A 478 34.48 -46.79 -3.65
C ALA A 478 33.61 -45.65 -3.04
N ARG A 479 32.75 -45.96 -2.06
CA ARG A 479 31.89 -44.96 -1.40
C ARG A 479 32.59 -44.15 -0.32
N SER A 480 33.55 -44.74 0.42
CA SER A 480 34.37 -43.98 1.37
C SER A 480 35.38 -43.08 0.67
N ALA A 481 36.05 -43.55 -0.39
CA ALA A 481 36.98 -42.73 -1.15
C ALA A 481 36.29 -41.55 -1.86
N LYS A 482 35.08 -41.75 -2.41
CA LYS A 482 34.27 -40.66 -2.98
C LYS A 482 33.77 -39.67 -1.93
N ARG A 483 33.51 -40.09 -0.69
CA ARG A 483 32.99 -39.18 0.36
C ARG A 483 34.08 -38.26 0.90
N THR A 484 35.30 -38.77 1.08
CA THR A 484 36.45 -37.95 1.49
C THR A 484 36.90 -37.03 0.35
N ALA A 485 36.97 -37.51 -0.90
CA ALA A 485 37.29 -36.67 -2.05
C ALA A 485 36.20 -35.59 -2.32
N LYS A 486 34.92 -35.92 -2.14
CA LYS A 486 33.81 -34.95 -2.31
C LYS A 486 33.78 -33.93 -1.17
N GLN A 487 34.21 -34.24 0.05
CA GLN A 487 34.34 -33.25 1.12
C GLN A 487 35.53 -32.31 0.93
N THR A 488 36.66 -32.80 0.42
CA THR A 488 37.82 -31.95 0.08
C THR A 488 37.56 -31.08 -1.15
N ILE A 489 36.85 -31.62 -2.17
CA ILE A 489 36.46 -30.87 -3.37
C ILE A 489 35.33 -29.87 -3.07
N VAL A 490 34.34 -30.20 -2.23
CA VAL A 490 33.30 -29.23 -1.80
C VAL A 490 33.89 -28.16 -0.88
N GLY A 491 34.90 -28.49 -0.05
CA GLY A 491 35.64 -27.50 0.73
C GLY A 491 36.51 -26.57 -0.12
N ALA A 492 37.10 -27.09 -1.20
CA ALA A 492 37.88 -26.31 -2.17
C ALA A 492 36.97 -25.50 -3.12
N GLN A 493 35.88 -26.08 -3.63
CA GLN A 493 34.87 -25.40 -4.44
C GLN A 493 34.11 -24.35 -3.63
N GLY A 494 33.75 -24.61 -2.37
CA GLY A 494 33.16 -23.59 -1.48
C GLY A 494 34.13 -22.46 -1.13
N ARG A 495 35.44 -22.73 -1.09
CA ARG A 495 36.47 -21.68 -0.99
C ARG A 495 36.63 -20.90 -2.29
N VAL A 496 36.59 -21.55 -3.45
CA VAL A 496 36.68 -20.91 -4.77
C VAL A 496 35.39 -20.14 -5.11
N GLU A 497 34.22 -20.64 -4.73
CA GLU A 497 32.91 -19.97 -4.83
C GLU A 497 32.80 -18.84 -3.81
N GLY A 498 33.29 -19.00 -2.58
CA GLY A 498 33.39 -17.91 -1.61
C GLY A 498 34.35 -16.79 -2.04
N VAL A 499 35.40 -17.14 -2.81
CA VAL A 499 36.31 -16.19 -3.45
C VAL A 499 35.69 -15.56 -4.70
N ARG A 500 34.96 -16.31 -5.54
CA ARG A 500 34.23 -15.79 -6.71
C ARG A 500 33.06 -14.88 -6.30
N ALA A 501 32.23 -15.31 -5.35
CA ALA A 501 31.15 -14.52 -4.78
C ALA A 501 31.68 -13.22 -4.18
N ALA A 502 32.86 -13.25 -3.55
CA ALA A 502 33.52 -12.06 -3.04
C ALA A 502 33.99 -11.04 -4.09
N PHE A 503 34.12 -11.44 -5.36
CA PHE A 503 34.45 -10.54 -6.45
C PHE A 503 33.22 -9.98 -7.17
N THR A 504 32.04 -10.56 -6.95
CA THR A 504 30.74 -9.98 -7.39
C THR A 504 30.43 -8.70 -6.61
N ASP A 505 29.63 -7.81 -7.19
CA ASP A 505 29.23 -6.57 -6.54
C ASP A 505 28.46 -6.83 -5.23
N GLU A 506 27.64 -7.88 -5.18
CA GLU A 506 26.97 -8.33 -3.95
C GLU A 506 27.97 -8.75 -2.86
N GLY A 507 29.01 -9.52 -3.22
CA GLY A 507 30.01 -9.96 -2.24
C GLY A 507 30.96 -8.85 -1.77
N ARG A 508 31.31 -7.90 -2.65
CA ARG A 508 32.05 -6.68 -2.27
C ARG A 508 31.25 -5.84 -1.29
N THR A 509 29.97 -5.66 -1.59
CA THR A 509 29.01 -4.93 -0.76
C THR A 509 28.82 -5.58 0.61
N ALA A 510 28.62 -6.91 0.66
CA ALA A 510 28.49 -7.64 1.92
C ALA A 510 29.76 -7.56 2.80
N ARG A 511 30.95 -7.56 2.18
CA ARG A 511 32.24 -7.37 2.88
C ARG A 511 32.38 -5.94 3.43
N ARG A 512 31.99 -4.93 2.65
CA ARG A 512 31.93 -3.52 3.09
C ARG A 512 31.04 -3.39 4.33
N ASP A 513 29.80 -3.88 4.28
CA ASP A 513 28.87 -3.72 5.41
C ASP A 513 29.31 -4.47 6.66
N LYS A 514 29.93 -5.65 6.51
CA LYS A 514 30.53 -6.37 7.64
C LYS A 514 31.65 -5.53 8.28
N ARG A 515 32.52 -4.92 7.46
CA ARG A 515 33.58 -4.03 7.95
C ARG A 515 33.01 -2.81 8.66
N LEU A 516 31.98 -2.18 8.11
CA LEU A 516 31.31 -1.03 8.72
C LEU A 516 30.67 -1.38 10.05
N ARG A 517 30.01 -2.54 10.16
CA ARG A 517 29.44 -3.02 11.44
C ARG A 517 30.49 -3.25 12.52
N GLU A 518 31.66 -3.77 12.18
CA GLU A 518 32.74 -3.93 13.17
C GLU A 518 33.40 -2.59 13.50
N ARG A 519 33.61 -1.74 12.50
CA ARG A 519 34.16 -0.39 12.70
C ARG A 519 33.24 0.48 13.55
N ALA A 520 31.93 0.34 13.42
CA ALA A 520 30.94 1.05 14.24
C ALA A 520 31.07 0.77 15.74
N LYS A 521 31.62 -0.40 16.12
CA LYS A 521 31.87 -0.76 17.53
C LYS A 521 33.20 -0.24 18.05
N SER A 522 34.08 0.29 17.19
CA SER A 522 35.40 0.77 17.60
C SER A 522 35.30 1.97 18.55
N ARG A 523 36.26 2.10 19.45
CA ARG A 523 36.33 3.20 20.42
C ARG A 523 36.32 4.57 19.74
N ALA A 524 37.03 4.72 18.62
CA ALA A 524 37.09 5.97 17.87
C ALA A 524 35.73 6.36 17.29
N VAL A 525 35.00 5.41 16.70
CA VAL A 525 33.67 5.68 16.14
C VAL A 525 32.65 5.96 17.24
N ARG A 526 32.67 5.19 18.33
CA ARG A 526 31.79 5.44 19.48
C ARG A 526 32.08 6.77 20.16
N ALA A 527 33.35 7.19 20.23
CA ALA A 527 33.70 8.51 20.76
C ALA A 527 33.18 9.65 19.88
N ARG A 528 33.03 9.42 18.56
CA ARG A 528 32.57 10.43 17.60
C ARG A 528 31.04 10.48 17.44
N TYR A 529 30.40 9.33 17.27
CA TYR A 529 28.96 9.23 16.97
C TYR A 529 28.14 8.55 18.07
N GLY A 530 28.74 8.19 19.20
CA GLY A 530 27.97 7.58 20.30
C GLY A 530 26.83 8.49 20.74
N ASN A 531 25.64 7.88 20.90
CA ASN A 531 24.39 8.54 21.29
C ASN A 531 24.02 9.72 20.37
N ALA A 532 24.32 9.60 19.07
CA ALA A 532 24.13 10.70 18.14
C ALA A 532 22.64 11.01 17.90
N TRP A 533 22.36 12.30 17.71
CA TRP A 533 21.11 12.78 17.14
C TRP A 533 21.37 13.15 15.68
N THR A 534 20.66 12.50 14.77
CA THR A 534 20.84 12.66 13.33
C THR A 534 19.66 13.42 12.75
N PHE A 535 19.94 14.49 12.03
CA PHE A 535 18.96 15.39 11.44
C PHE A 535 19.04 15.32 9.92
N ILE A 536 17.89 15.32 9.25
CA ILE A 536 17.80 15.34 7.79
C ILE A 536 16.45 15.92 7.36
N ASP A 537 16.46 16.88 6.45
CA ASP A 537 15.24 17.35 5.78
C ASP A 537 14.96 16.47 4.56
N ARG A 538 15.71 16.68 3.47
CA ARG A 538 15.82 15.78 2.33
C ARG A 538 17.28 15.36 2.15
N ASP A 539 17.53 14.39 1.27
CA ASP A 539 18.89 14.04 0.90
C ASP A 539 19.59 15.17 0.13
N ASN A 540 18.87 15.95 -0.68
CA ASN A 540 19.45 16.98 -1.56
C ASN A 540 19.12 18.44 -1.17
N GLN A 541 18.32 18.67 -0.12
CA GLN A 541 17.86 20.01 0.26
C GLN A 541 17.67 20.12 1.78
N ALA A 542 18.00 21.28 2.34
CA ALA A 542 17.72 21.65 3.71
C ALA A 542 16.53 22.64 3.80
N GLN A 543 16.60 23.65 4.67
CA GLN A 543 15.61 24.72 4.84
C GLN A 543 14.22 24.29 5.34
N ASP A 544 14.12 23.15 6.02
CA ASP A 544 12.88 22.71 6.66
C ASP A 544 13.11 22.45 8.16
N ASN A 545 12.15 21.83 8.83
CA ASN A 545 12.12 21.73 10.28
C ASN A 545 13.36 21.10 10.93
N ALA A 546 14.06 20.17 10.25
CA ALA A 546 15.26 19.55 10.79
C ALA A 546 16.44 20.54 10.82
N GLU A 547 16.59 21.39 9.81
CA GLU A 547 17.62 22.44 9.79
C GLU A 547 17.42 23.42 10.96
N HIS A 548 16.19 23.91 11.15
CA HIS A 548 15.87 24.84 12.24
C HIS A 548 16.07 24.23 13.62
N LEU A 549 15.62 22.99 13.81
CA LEU A 549 15.80 22.29 15.08
C LEU A 549 17.27 22.00 15.36
N TYR A 550 18.05 21.59 14.36
CA TYR A 550 19.49 21.39 14.50
C TYR A 550 20.18 22.68 14.95
N ARG A 551 19.84 23.81 14.31
CA ARG A 551 20.41 25.12 14.62
C ARG A 551 20.09 25.54 16.05
N HIS A 552 18.85 25.34 16.51
CA HIS A 552 18.46 25.60 17.91
C HIS A 552 19.27 24.76 18.89
N ILE A 553 19.34 23.44 18.68
CA ILE A 553 20.03 22.50 19.56
C ILE A 553 21.54 22.77 19.59
N SER A 554 22.16 23.01 18.43
CA SER A 554 23.60 23.30 18.35
C SER A 554 24.00 24.55 19.14
N ARG A 555 23.11 25.57 19.16
CA ARG A 555 23.35 26.83 19.87
C ARG A 555 23.03 26.75 21.38
N ASN A 556 21.91 26.12 21.73
CA ASN A 556 21.38 26.16 23.10
C ASN A 556 21.70 24.90 23.92
N HIS A 557 21.99 23.78 23.26
CA HIS A 557 22.22 22.46 23.86
C HIS A 557 23.48 21.78 23.29
N PRO A 558 24.67 22.39 23.42
CA PRO A 558 25.91 21.85 22.85
C PRO A 558 26.36 20.51 23.46
N GLU A 559 25.75 20.08 24.57
CA GLU A 559 25.92 18.76 25.16
C GLU A 559 25.36 17.63 24.29
N ILE A 560 24.45 17.93 23.36
CA ILE A 560 23.84 16.95 22.47
C ILE A 560 24.76 16.68 21.28
N ASN A 561 25.05 15.40 21.03
CA ASN A 561 25.89 14.99 19.90
C ASN A 561 25.10 15.03 18.58
N SER A 562 24.88 16.22 18.03
CA SER A 562 24.08 16.46 16.82
C SER A 562 24.88 16.39 15.52
N TRP A 563 24.30 15.76 14.49
CA TRP A 563 24.85 15.65 13.12
C TRP A 563 23.76 15.89 12.08
N PHE A 564 24.09 16.60 11.02
CA PHE A 564 23.16 16.89 9.92
C PHE A 564 23.59 16.14 8.66
N VAL A 565 22.65 15.46 8.00
CA VAL A 565 22.91 14.63 6.82
C VAL A 565 22.39 15.32 5.58
N LEU A 566 23.24 15.42 4.55
CA LEU A 566 22.93 16.07 3.27
C LEU A 566 23.84 15.48 2.18
N ASN A 567 23.42 15.49 0.93
CA ASN A 567 24.29 15.17 -0.20
C ASN A 567 25.28 16.34 -0.42
N ARG A 568 26.49 16.01 -0.87
CA ARG A 568 27.57 16.99 -1.02
C ARG A 568 27.38 17.97 -2.17
N ASP A 569 26.57 17.58 -3.15
CA ASP A 569 26.19 18.37 -4.32
C ASP A 569 24.97 19.28 -4.07
N SER A 570 24.37 19.23 -2.88
CA SER A 570 23.29 20.14 -2.50
C SER A 570 23.76 21.59 -2.47
N THR A 571 22.92 22.51 -2.96
CA THR A 571 23.17 23.96 -2.93
C THR A 571 23.29 24.51 -1.50
N ASP A 572 22.74 23.80 -0.50
CA ASP A 572 22.79 24.19 0.90
C ASP A 572 24.09 23.75 1.61
N TRP A 573 24.89 22.85 1.02
CA TRP A 573 26.05 22.25 1.71
C TRP A 573 27.07 23.30 2.17
N ASP A 574 27.49 24.19 1.27
CA ASP A 574 28.52 25.19 1.58
C ASP A 574 28.03 26.22 2.59
N ARG A 575 26.75 26.63 2.49
CA ARG A 575 26.11 27.54 3.45
C ARG A 575 26.10 26.93 4.85
N LEU A 576 25.61 25.71 5.00
CA LEU A 576 25.52 25.04 6.29
C LEU A 576 26.90 24.72 6.88
N SER A 577 27.87 24.35 6.02
CA SER A 577 29.26 24.14 6.43
C SER A 577 29.87 25.44 6.99
N ALA A 578 29.63 26.58 6.33
CA ALA A 578 30.09 27.89 6.80
C ALA A 578 29.42 28.33 8.12
N GLU A 579 28.15 27.93 8.34
CA GLU A 579 27.45 28.13 9.61
C GLU A 579 27.95 27.21 10.76
N GLY A 580 28.86 26.28 10.47
CA GLY A 580 29.44 25.36 11.46
C GLY A 580 28.62 24.08 11.68
N PHE A 581 27.75 23.71 10.75
CA PHE A 581 27.02 22.44 10.83
C PHE A 581 27.99 21.26 10.74
N ARG A 582 27.75 20.24 11.58
CA ARG A 582 28.45 18.96 11.51
C ARG A 582 27.81 18.09 10.43
N LEU A 583 28.20 18.34 9.18
CA LEU A 583 27.66 17.67 8.00
C LEU A 583 28.22 16.25 7.79
N VAL A 584 27.37 15.34 7.33
CA VAL A 584 27.74 14.00 6.87
C VAL A 584 27.08 13.72 5.52
N GLU A 585 27.88 13.29 4.55
CA GLU A 585 27.41 12.98 3.19
C GLU A 585 26.41 11.82 3.22
N HIS A 586 25.20 12.03 2.71
CA HIS A 586 24.16 11.01 2.62
C HIS A 586 24.62 9.79 1.78
N GLY A 587 24.14 8.59 2.13
CA GLY A 587 24.59 7.32 1.54
C GLY A 587 26.05 6.87 1.82
N SER A 588 26.93 7.73 2.35
CA SER A 588 28.35 7.43 2.55
C SER A 588 28.63 6.36 3.63
N ASP A 589 29.85 5.81 3.63
CA ASP A 589 30.34 4.95 4.73
C ASP A 589 30.24 5.64 6.09
N GLU A 590 30.46 6.96 6.12
CA GLU A 590 30.37 7.78 7.33
C GLU A 590 28.94 7.89 7.83
N HIS A 591 27.98 8.09 6.91
CA HIS A 591 26.56 8.07 7.23
C HIS A 591 26.11 6.73 7.81
N VAL A 592 26.59 5.60 7.26
CA VAL A 592 26.32 4.28 7.83
C VAL A 592 26.89 4.18 9.26
N LEU A 593 28.12 4.64 9.50
CA LEU A 593 28.71 4.60 10.85
C LEU A 593 27.96 5.50 11.86
N LEU A 594 27.51 6.67 11.42
CA LEU A 594 26.65 7.57 12.19
C LEU A 594 25.35 6.86 12.58
N LEU A 595 24.59 6.37 11.60
CA LEU A 595 23.30 5.68 11.81
C LEU A 595 23.42 4.43 12.69
N LEU A 596 24.57 3.74 12.66
CA LEU A 596 24.84 2.60 13.54
C LEU A 596 25.04 2.98 15.02
N ASN A 597 25.22 4.26 15.33
CA ASN A 597 25.38 4.82 16.68
C ASN A 597 24.36 5.92 17.01
N THR A 598 23.35 6.14 16.13
CA THR A 598 22.26 7.09 16.32
C THR A 598 21.23 6.56 17.32
N ASP A 599 20.85 7.41 18.28
CA ASP A 599 19.75 7.15 19.21
C ASP A 599 18.45 7.78 18.71
N HIS A 600 18.54 8.98 18.11
CA HIS A 600 17.40 9.72 17.58
C HIS A 600 17.64 10.13 16.13
N LEU A 601 16.72 9.75 15.24
CA LEU A 601 16.70 10.18 13.84
C LEU A 601 15.52 11.13 13.66
N LEU A 602 15.79 12.42 13.43
CA LEU A 602 14.81 13.48 13.33
C LEU A 602 14.73 13.97 11.89
N SER A 603 13.54 13.99 11.31
CA SER A 603 13.37 14.41 9.92
C SER A 603 12.05 15.07 9.62
N SER A 604 12.09 16.07 8.74
CA SER A 604 10.91 16.73 8.15
C SER A 604 10.17 15.84 7.15
N GLN A 605 10.79 14.76 6.70
CA GLN A 605 10.25 13.84 5.71
C GLN A 605 10.11 12.43 6.29
N VAL A 606 9.22 11.62 5.70
CA VAL A 606 8.92 10.26 6.16
C VAL A 606 9.06 9.22 5.04
N ASP A 607 9.77 9.57 3.98
CA ASP A 607 10.04 8.71 2.83
C ASP A 607 10.87 7.48 3.22
N HIS A 608 10.79 6.44 2.38
CA HIS A 608 11.43 5.16 2.67
C HIS A 608 12.94 5.27 2.91
N TYR A 609 13.64 6.09 2.11
CA TYR A 609 15.08 6.28 2.22
C TYR A 609 15.49 6.97 3.54
N ILE A 610 14.56 7.68 4.20
CA ILE A 610 14.80 8.35 5.50
C ILE A 610 14.45 7.44 6.66
N VAL A 611 13.27 6.80 6.63
CA VAL A 611 12.84 5.96 7.77
C VAL A 611 13.56 4.61 7.80
N LYS A 612 14.06 4.15 6.66
CA LYS A 612 14.81 2.90 6.49
C LYS A 612 16.05 3.12 5.59
N PRO A 613 17.00 3.96 6.03
CA PRO A 613 18.20 4.28 5.25
C PRO A 613 19.17 3.11 5.15
N LEU A 614 19.02 2.09 6.01
CA LEU A 614 19.84 0.88 6.02
C LEU A 614 18.98 -0.35 5.75
N ASP A 615 19.46 -1.25 4.88
CA ASP A 615 18.84 -2.57 4.70
C ASP A 615 18.95 -3.40 5.98
N PRO A 616 17.82 -3.80 6.61
CA PRO A 616 17.81 -4.59 7.84
C PRO A 616 18.48 -5.96 7.70
N LYS A 617 18.45 -6.59 6.51
CA LYS A 617 19.12 -7.88 6.27
C LYS A 617 20.64 -7.75 6.35
N ARG A 618 21.16 -6.58 5.95
CA ARG A 618 22.59 -6.29 5.85
C ARG A 618 23.15 -5.72 7.16
N HIS A 619 22.39 -4.85 7.82
CA HIS A 619 22.83 -4.07 8.98
C HIS A 619 22.20 -4.49 10.31
N GLY A 620 21.23 -5.41 10.30
CA GLY A 620 20.37 -5.76 11.43
C GLY A 620 19.23 -4.76 11.62
N ASN A 621 18.19 -5.15 12.36
CA ASN A 621 17.14 -4.22 12.78
C ASN A 621 17.74 -3.15 13.70
N LYS A 622 17.42 -1.89 13.42
CA LYS A 622 17.96 -0.74 14.15
C LYS A 622 16.99 -0.24 15.21
N SER A 623 17.55 0.45 16.20
CA SER A 623 16.90 0.81 17.45
C SER A 623 16.72 2.32 17.65
N TRP A 624 17.10 3.16 16.68
CA TRP A 624 16.88 4.60 16.83
C TRP A 624 15.40 4.91 16.93
N ARG A 625 15.07 5.96 17.68
CA ARG A 625 13.73 6.53 17.73
C ARG A 625 13.60 7.53 16.60
N PHE A 626 12.60 7.30 15.74
CA PHE A 626 12.33 8.18 14.62
C PHE A 626 11.32 9.27 15.01
N THR A 627 11.73 10.53 14.88
CA THR A 627 10.90 11.71 15.09
C THR A 627 10.52 12.31 13.74
N PHE A 628 9.23 12.34 13.45
CA PHE A 628 8.69 12.97 12.27
C PHE A 628 8.33 14.42 12.59
N LEU A 629 9.15 15.35 12.10
CA LEU A 629 9.02 16.80 12.26
C LEU A 629 8.01 17.42 11.28
N GLN A 630 7.62 16.66 10.25
CA GLN A 630 6.80 17.10 9.12
C GLN A 630 7.43 18.20 8.25
N HIS A 631 6.83 18.45 7.10
CA HIS A 631 7.19 19.50 6.14
C HIS A 631 5.98 20.40 5.81
N GLY A 632 4.98 20.40 6.69
CA GLY A 632 3.75 21.17 6.56
C GLY A 632 2.61 20.51 7.30
N VAL A 633 1.55 21.28 7.56
CA VAL A 633 0.38 20.80 8.30
C VAL A 633 -0.37 19.73 7.49
N THR A 634 -0.58 18.57 8.09
CA THR A 634 -1.37 17.47 7.53
C THR A 634 -2.87 17.76 7.68
N LYS A 635 -3.45 18.43 6.69
CA LYS A 635 -4.89 18.73 6.61
C LYS A 635 -5.74 17.63 5.97
N ASP A 636 -5.14 16.81 5.11
CA ASP A 636 -5.78 15.72 4.38
C ASP A 636 -5.44 14.36 5.00
N ASP A 637 -6.26 13.32 4.74
CA ASP A 637 -6.00 11.97 5.22
C ASP A 637 -4.82 11.32 4.47
N LEU A 638 -3.69 11.21 5.17
CA LEU A 638 -2.46 10.51 4.77
C LEU A 638 -2.25 9.18 5.51
N SER A 639 -3.25 8.70 6.26
CA SER A 639 -3.14 7.52 7.13
C SER A 639 -2.66 6.26 6.40
N ARG A 640 -3.04 6.07 5.13
CA ARG A 640 -2.61 4.93 4.28
C ARG A 640 -1.10 4.90 4.05
N TRP A 641 -0.45 6.06 4.08
CA TRP A 641 1.00 6.18 3.96
C TRP A 641 1.68 6.20 5.33
N VAL A 642 1.19 7.03 6.25
CA VAL A 642 1.86 7.32 7.53
C VAL A 642 1.69 6.18 8.56
N ASN A 643 0.56 5.47 8.59
CA ASN A 643 0.34 4.37 9.55
C ASN A 643 1.34 3.21 9.40
N ARG A 644 2.05 3.11 8.27
CA ARG A 644 3.04 2.06 8.00
C ARG A 644 4.46 2.45 8.44
N LYS A 645 4.64 3.66 8.96
CA LYS A 645 5.93 4.26 9.29
C LYS A 645 6.27 4.01 10.77
N PRO A 646 7.55 3.77 11.11
CA PRO A 646 7.97 3.45 12.48
C PRO A 646 8.13 4.72 13.34
N ILE A 647 7.10 5.56 13.40
CA ILE A 647 7.16 6.85 14.09
C ILE A 647 7.12 6.64 15.61
N SER A 648 8.10 7.24 16.30
CA SER A 648 8.22 7.24 17.75
C SER A 648 7.69 8.54 18.36
N LEU A 649 7.90 9.65 17.66
CA LEU A 649 7.37 10.98 17.95
C LEU A 649 6.89 11.65 16.66
N PHE A 650 5.69 12.21 16.67
CA PHE A 650 5.03 12.87 15.56
C PHE A 650 4.68 14.30 15.99
N ILE A 651 5.38 15.28 15.42
CA ILE A 651 5.18 16.69 15.73
C ILE A 651 4.00 17.23 14.93
N THR A 652 3.05 17.91 15.56
CA THR A 652 1.96 18.66 14.92
C THR A 652 2.02 20.14 15.28
N ALA A 653 1.45 20.99 14.43
CA ALA A 653 1.47 22.43 14.61
C ALA A 653 0.09 23.04 14.89
N SER A 654 -0.99 22.45 14.37
CA SER A 654 -2.36 22.96 14.56
C SER A 654 -3.23 22.01 15.40
N THR A 655 -4.27 22.56 16.02
CA THR A 655 -5.24 21.77 16.81
C THR A 655 -5.95 20.74 15.96
N ASP A 656 -6.45 21.13 14.79
CA ASP A 656 -7.23 20.25 13.92
C ASP A 656 -6.37 19.13 13.34
N GLU A 657 -5.13 19.43 12.97
CA GLU A 657 -4.16 18.41 12.57
C GLU A 657 -3.94 17.40 13.71
N HIS A 658 -3.67 17.91 14.92
CA HIS A 658 -3.45 17.06 16.08
C HIS A 658 -4.64 16.13 16.33
N GLU A 659 -5.84 16.69 16.41
CA GLU A 659 -7.09 15.94 16.64
C GLU A 659 -7.41 14.97 15.50
N SER A 660 -7.15 15.34 14.24
CA SER A 660 -7.32 14.43 13.11
C SER A 660 -6.44 13.18 13.24
N ILE A 661 -5.30 13.27 13.92
CA ILE A 661 -4.35 12.17 14.09
C ILE A 661 -4.59 11.42 15.40
N VAL A 662 -4.86 12.10 16.53
CA VAL A 662 -5.01 11.46 17.86
C VAL A 662 -6.44 11.14 18.23
N GLY A 663 -7.41 11.90 17.72
CA GLY A 663 -8.82 11.83 18.12
C GLY A 663 -9.47 10.48 17.81
N ASP A 664 -10.56 10.17 18.49
CA ASP A 664 -11.30 8.95 18.22
C ASP A 664 -11.96 8.99 16.83
N HIS A 665 -12.21 7.81 16.27
CA HIS A 665 -12.87 7.61 14.98
C HIS A 665 -12.11 8.15 13.75
N THR A 666 -10.85 8.56 13.91
CA THR A 666 -9.99 8.94 12.78
C THR A 666 -9.17 7.75 12.26
N PRO A 667 -8.71 7.74 10.99
CA PRO A 667 -8.08 6.58 10.36
C PRO A 667 -6.62 6.33 10.80
N TYR A 668 -6.04 7.23 11.59
CA TYR A 668 -4.67 7.14 12.08
C TYR A 668 -4.53 6.16 13.25
N ILE A 669 -3.40 5.45 13.33
CA ILE A 669 -3.12 4.49 14.43
C ILE A 669 -2.41 5.12 15.64
N PHE A 670 -2.16 6.42 15.59
CA PHE A 670 -1.37 7.12 16.60
C PHE A 670 -2.25 7.64 17.73
N THR A 671 -1.68 7.70 18.92
CA THR A 671 -2.32 8.25 20.12
C THR A 671 -1.54 9.45 20.62
N GLY A 672 -2.01 10.14 21.66
CA GLY A 672 -1.24 11.17 22.36
C GLY A 672 0.10 10.68 22.94
N LYS A 673 0.37 9.36 22.92
CA LYS A 673 1.71 8.81 23.23
C LYS A 673 2.73 9.26 22.20
N GLU A 674 2.38 9.15 20.93
CA GLU A 674 3.28 9.40 19.80
C GLU A 674 3.19 10.83 19.29
N VAL A 675 2.02 11.46 19.37
CA VAL A 675 1.76 12.74 18.73
C VAL A 675 1.78 13.86 19.76
N VAL A 676 2.47 14.95 19.47
CA VAL A 676 2.58 16.12 20.34
C VAL A 676 2.32 17.39 19.55
N LEU A 677 1.60 18.32 20.16
CA LEU A 677 1.31 19.64 19.59
C LEU A 677 2.36 20.62 20.09
N THR A 678 3.30 21.02 19.23
CA THR A 678 4.42 21.88 19.61
C THR A 678 4.57 23.11 18.71
N GLY A 679 3.94 23.10 17.54
CA GLY A 679 4.35 23.97 16.42
C GLY A 679 5.56 23.39 15.71
N PHE A 680 5.85 23.90 14.51
CA PHE A 680 6.99 23.45 13.72
C PHE A 680 8.25 24.29 14.01
N PRO A 681 9.45 23.69 14.10
CA PRO A 681 10.69 24.44 14.31
C PRO A 681 10.91 25.61 13.34
N ARG A 682 10.51 25.47 12.06
CA ARG A 682 10.60 26.56 11.07
C ARG A 682 9.69 27.75 11.38
N HIS A 683 8.60 27.53 12.11
CA HIS A 683 7.67 28.60 12.50
C HIS A 683 8.31 29.67 13.39
N ASP A 684 9.34 29.31 14.17
CA ASP A 684 10.07 30.28 14.99
C ASP A 684 10.76 31.33 14.11
N ARG A 685 11.42 30.88 13.05
CA ARG A 685 12.11 31.77 12.10
C ARG A 685 11.13 32.55 11.23
N LEU A 686 10.07 31.91 10.75
CA LEU A 686 9.05 32.58 9.96
C LEU A 686 8.40 33.74 10.74
N LEU A 687 8.08 33.53 12.02
CA LEU A 687 7.53 34.57 12.88
C LEU A 687 8.50 35.75 13.07
N GLU A 688 9.76 35.44 13.35
CA GLU A 688 10.82 36.45 13.48
C GLU A 688 10.94 37.30 12.21
N LEU A 689 11.01 36.65 11.04
CA LEU A 689 11.09 37.32 9.74
C LEU A 689 9.86 38.19 9.47
N ALA A 690 8.66 37.68 9.72
CA ALA A 690 7.42 38.42 9.48
C ALA A 690 7.25 39.63 10.40
N GLN A 691 7.76 39.56 11.63
CA GLN A 691 7.77 40.68 12.58
C GLN A 691 8.85 41.72 12.24
N ALA A 692 10.02 41.28 11.77
CA ALA A 692 11.11 42.16 11.38
C ALA A 692 10.87 42.84 10.02
N SER A 693 10.16 42.17 9.10
CA SER A 693 9.93 42.68 7.75
C SER A 693 8.95 43.86 7.74
N LYS A 694 9.41 44.97 7.17
CA LYS A 694 8.55 46.10 6.77
C LYS A 694 8.10 46.00 5.31
N ASP A 695 8.73 45.11 4.54
CA ASP A 695 8.40 44.88 3.14
C ASP A 695 7.30 43.82 3.05
N ARG A 696 6.18 44.21 2.46
CA ARG A 696 5.00 43.36 2.20
C ARG A 696 4.49 43.62 0.79
N SER A 697 5.39 43.49 -0.17
CA SER A 697 5.16 43.86 -1.56
C SER A 697 4.82 42.67 -2.46
N LEU A 698 4.78 41.43 -1.98
CA LEU A 698 4.58 40.28 -2.87
C LEU A 698 3.12 39.79 -2.91
N LEU A 699 2.61 39.58 -4.12
CA LEU A 699 1.47 38.72 -4.42
C LEU A 699 2.03 37.35 -4.82
N LEU A 700 1.99 36.40 -3.90
CA LEU A 700 2.65 35.11 -4.07
C LEU A 700 1.68 34.07 -4.65
N VAL A 701 2.08 33.37 -5.70
CA VAL A 701 1.31 32.29 -6.31
C VAL A 701 2.09 30.98 -6.19
N MET A 702 1.54 30.02 -5.43
CA MET A 702 2.20 28.74 -5.11
C MET A 702 1.25 27.56 -5.28
N PRO A 703 1.13 27.00 -6.49
CA PRO A 703 0.27 25.84 -6.72
C PRO A 703 0.94 24.52 -6.30
N THR A 704 0.10 23.54 -5.98
CA THR A 704 0.52 22.17 -5.65
C THR A 704 0.74 21.36 -6.92
N TRP A 705 1.60 20.34 -6.91
CA TRP A 705 1.79 19.45 -8.06
C TRP A 705 0.62 18.48 -8.24
N ARG A 706 0.44 17.94 -9.46
CA ARG A 706 -0.50 16.84 -9.75
C ARG A 706 0.24 15.59 -10.14
N ARG A 707 -0.04 14.48 -9.47
CA ARG A 707 0.65 13.21 -9.73
C ARG A 707 0.43 12.68 -11.15
N THR A 708 -0.76 12.91 -11.71
CA THR A 708 -1.10 12.57 -13.09
C THR A 708 -0.24 13.30 -14.11
N LEU A 709 0.42 14.41 -13.72
CA LEU A 709 1.27 15.25 -14.56
C LEU A 709 2.77 15.12 -14.22
N LEU A 710 3.17 14.08 -13.49
CA LEU A 710 4.58 13.79 -13.20
C LEU A 710 5.06 12.51 -13.89
N GLY A 711 6.29 12.55 -14.41
CA GLY A 711 6.96 11.37 -14.94
C GLY A 711 7.56 10.47 -13.86
N ASP A 712 8.20 9.40 -14.34
CA ASP A 712 8.87 8.41 -13.51
C ASP A 712 10.05 9.00 -12.74
N LEU A 713 10.42 8.35 -11.63
CA LEU A 713 11.61 8.73 -10.87
C LEU A 713 12.87 8.51 -11.71
N VAL A 714 13.72 9.53 -11.81
CA VAL A 714 14.99 9.47 -12.58
C VAL A 714 15.93 8.41 -12.00
N ASN A 715 15.94 8.26 -10.66
CA ASN A 715 16.74 7.28 -9.95
C ASN A 715 15.89 6.38 -9.06
N SER A 716 15.81 5.10 -9.40
CA SER A 716 15.07 4.09 -8.62
C SER A 716 15.72 3.77 -7.26
N ALA A 717 16.93 4.31 -7.01
CA ALA A 717 17.78 3.99 -5.87
C ALA A 717 17.69 4.99 -4.69
N GLY A 718 16.75 5.96 -4.70
CA GLY A 718 16.36 6.67 -3.47
C GLY A 718 16.30 8.20 -3.49
N GLY A 719 16.27 8.86 -4.65
CA GLY A 719 16.03 10.30 -4.74
C GLY A 719 14.56 10.65 -5.06
N ASN A 720 14.23 11.95 -5.03
CA ASN A 720 12.90 12.48 -5.34
C ASN A 720 12.77 13.09 -6.76
N GLU A 721 13.83 13.07 -7.56
CA GLU A 721 13.88 13.64 -8.91
C GLU A 721 13.05 12.84 -9.92
N ARG A 722 12.34 13.53 -10.83
CA ARG A 722 11.37 12.94 -11.77
C ARG A 722 11.54 13.45 -13.20
N GLN A 723 11.20 12.59 -14.17
CA GLN A 723 11.13 12.94 -15.58
C GLN A 723 9.94 13.87 -15.88
N GLN A 724 10.07 14.65 -16.94
CA GLN A 724 8.99 15.50 -17.46
C GLN A 724 8.02 14.69 -18.32
N VAL A 725 6.75 15.11 -18.33
CA VAL A 725 5.68 14.51 -19.12
C VAL A 725 5.49 15.31 -20.41
N GLN A 726 5.34 14.63 -21.55
CA GLN A 726 4.91 15.27 -22.80
C GLN A 726 3.45 15.70 -22.69
N GLY A 727 3.12 16.90 -23.14
CA GLY A 727 1.73 17.38 -23.11
C GLY A 727 1.32 18.10 -21.80
N PHE A 728 2.28 18.52 -20.97
CA PHE A 728 1.99 19.19 -19.69
C PHE A 728 1.19 20.50 -19.88
N TRP A 729 1.56 21.28 -20.89
CA TRP A 729 0.98 22.61 -21.14
C TRP A 729 -0.41 22.57 -21.75
N GLU A 730 -0.85 21.41 -22.25
CA GLU A 730 -2.17 21.12 -22.79
C GLU A 730 -3.14 20.58 -21.72
N SER A 731 -2.70 20.49 -20.47
CA SER A 731 -3.53 20.03 -19.35
C SER A 731 -4.45 21.13 -18.82
N GLU A 732 -5.64 20.75 -18.34
CA GLU A 732 -6.55 21.66 -17.63
C GLU A 732 -5.86 22.40 -16.47
N TYR A 733 -4.93 21.72 -15.80
CA TYR A 733 -4.11 22.30 -14.74
C TYR A 733 -3.24 23.46 -15.23
N ALA A 734 -2.50 23.26 -16.32
CA ALA A 734 -1.65 24.30 -16.88
C ALA A 734 -2.49 25.45 -17.44
N ASP A 735 -3.57 25.14 -18.16
CA ASP A 735 -4.49 26.13 -18.74
C ASP A 735 -5.06 27.08 -17.69
N ASN A 736 -5.57 26.57 -16.57
CA ASN A 736 -6.16 27.39 -15.51
C ASN A 736 -5.12 28.28 -14.81
N TRP A 737 -3.94 27.74 -14.46
CA TRP A 737 -2.91 28.54 -13.81
C TRP A 737 -2.32 29.61 -14.74
N MET A 738 -2.12 29.30 -16.02
CA MET A 738 -1.64 30.27 -17.00
C MET A 738 -2.70 31.33 -17.30
N SER A 739 -3.98 30.95 -17.37
CA SER A 739 -5.10 31.89 -17.51
C SER A 739 -5.11 32.93 -16.38
N LEU A 740 -4.85 32.52 -15.14
CA LEU A 740 -4.73 33.43 -14.01
C LEU A 740 -3.46 34.30 -14.09
N LEU A 741 -2.29 33.68 -14.25
CA LEU A 741 -0.99 34.36 -14.18
C LEU A 741 -0.77 35.35 -15.33
N ASN A 742 -1.31 35.06 -16.51
CA ASN A 742 -1.16 35.90 -17.69
C ASN A 742 -2.32 36.92 -17.86
N SER A 743 -3.21 37.03 -16.88
CA SER A 743 -4.34 37.96 -16.94
C SER A 743 -3.87 39.42 -16.82
N ASP A 744 -4.28 40.27 -17.76
CA ASP A 744 -4.09 41.73 -17.66
C ASP A 744 -4.74 42.30 -16.39
N ARG A 745 -5.85 41.71 -15.95
CA ARG A 745 -6.53 42.11 -14.71
C ARG A 745 -5.68 41.82 -13.47
N LEU A 746 -4.93 40.71 -13.45
CA LEU A 746 -4.00 40.43 -12.35
C LEU A 746 -2.89 41.49 -12.28
N LYS A 747 -2.34 41.85 -13.43
CA LYS A 747 -1.33 42.91 -13.56
C LYS A 747 -1.84 44.26 -13.05
N GLU A 748 -3.07 44.62 -13.42
CA GLU A 748 -3.74 45.85 -12.95
C GLU A 748 -3.97 45.83 -11.43
N ILE A 749 -4.44 44.72 -10.87
CA ILE A 749 -4.61 44.55 -9.42
C ILE A 749 -3.28 44.72 -8.69
N ALA A 750 -2.22 44.07 -9.18
CA ALA A 750 -0.89 44.15 -8.58
C ALA A 750 -0.35 45.59 -8.61
N ALA A 751 -0.40 46.25 -9.78
CA ALA A 751 0.05 47.63 -9.95
C ALA A 751 -0.73 48.62 -9.06
N ALA A 752 -2.06 48.49 -8.99
CA ALA A 752 -2.92 49.36 -8.18
C ALA A 752 -2.64 49.26 -6.67
N ASN A 753 -2.09 48.13 -6.22
CA ASN A 753 -1.77 47.88 -4.82
C ASN A 753 -0.26 47.93 -4.51
N GLY A 754 0.59 48.26 -5.50
CA GLY A 754 2.04 48.29 -5.34
C GLY A 754 2.64 46.92 -5.04
N LEU A 755 2.08 45.87 -5.63
CA LEU A 755 2.52 44.49 -5.45
C LEU A 755 3.31 43.98 -6.67
N GLU A 756 4.32 43.16 -6.39
CA GLU A 756 5.03 42.33 -7.36
C GLU A 756 4.41 40.93 -7.37
N VAL A 757 4.10 40.40 -8.56
CA VAL A 757 3.55 39.05 -8.69
C VAL A 757 4.70 38.05 -8.76
N VAL A 758 4.75 37.15 -7.77
CA VAL A 758 5.78 36.11 -7.67
C VAL A 758 5.15 34.74 -7.87
N PHE A 759 5.66 33.96 -8.82
CA PHE A 759 5.27 32.59 -9.06
C PHE A 759 6.35 31.63 -8.53
N MET A 760 5.98 30.81 -7.55
CA MET A 760 6.89 29.83 -6.93
C MET A 760 6.22 28.45 -6.82
N PRO A 761 6.12 27.70 -7.93
CA PRO A 761 5.43 26.42 -7.94
C PRO A 761 6.24 25.34 -7.21
N HIS A 762 5.55 24.28 -6.80
CA HIS A 762 6.12 23.14 -6.09
C HIS A 762 7.39 22.58 -6.79
N PRO A 763 8.40 22.04 -6.07
CA PRO A 763 9.65 21.54 -6.65
C PRO A 763 9.49 20.59 -7.83
N ASN A 764 8.48 19.70 -7.80
CA ASN A 764 8.18 18.76 -8.89
C ASN A 764 7.73 19.44 -10.21
N MET A 765 7.44 20.74 -10.20
CA MET A 765 7.06 21.50 -11.40
C MET A 765 8.21 22.36 -11.94
N GLN A 766 9.31 22.48 -11.19
CA GLN A 766 10.40 23.41 -11.51
C GLN A 766 11.03 23.13 -12.87
N GLY A 767 11.07 21.86 -13.29
CA GLY A 767 11.59 21.47 -14.61
C GLY A 767 10.81 22.07 -15.78
N TYR A 768 9.52 22.40 -15.62
CA TYR A 768 8.72 22.98 -16.71
C TYR A 768 8.89 24.49 -16.84
N LEU A 769 9.51 25.18 -15.87
CA LEU A 769 9.49 26.64 -15.83
C LEU A 769 10.28 27.30 -16.97
N ASP A 770 11.34 26.66 -17.44
CA ASP A 770 12.22 27.21 -18.47
C ASP A 770 11.50 27.40 -19.82
N ASP A 771 10.50 26.55 -20.10
CA ASP A 771 9.66 26.58 -21.30
C ASP A 771 8.25 27.14 -21.04
N SER A 772 8.04 27.82 -19.90
CA SER A 772 6.70 28.26 -19.50
C SER A 772 6.20 29.47 -20.29
N PRO A 773 4.91 29.52 -20.69
CA PRO A 773 4.33 30.64 -21.42
C PRO A 773 3.95 31.80 -20.48
N LEU A 774 4.80 32.13 -19.50
CA LEU A 774 4.52 33.16 -18.49
C LEU A 774 4.76 34.58 -19.05
N ALA A 775 3.90 35.51 -18.64
CA ALA A 775 4.06 36.92 -18.96
C ALA A 775 5.31 37.53 -18.31
N GLU A 776 5.98 38.46 -19.00
CA GLU A 776 7.26 39.06 -18.57
C GLU A 776 7.21 39.78 -17.21
N HIS A 777 6.03 40.18 -16.74
CA HIS A 777 5.85 40.89 -15.49
C HIS A 777 5.74 39.97 -14.26
N ILE A 778 5.83 38.65 -14.45
CA ILE A 778 5.78 37.63 -13.39
C ILE A 778 7.22 37.26 -12.98
N THR A 779 7.55 37.45 -11.71
CA THR A 779 8.84 37.01 -11.16
C THR A 779 8.76 35.54 -10.78
N VAL A 780 9.64 34.70 -11.36
CA VAL A 780 9.68 33.25 -11.06
C VAL A 780 10.74 32.96 -10.01
N CYS A 781 10.35 32.32 -8.90
CA CYS A 781 11.26 31.88 -7.85
C CYS A 781 11.40 30.36 -7.81
N ARG A 782 12.61 29.89 -7.50
CA ARG A 782 12.93 28.46 -7.34
C ARG A 782 13.29 28.14 -5.90
N TYR A 783 12.91 26.96 -5.44
CA TYR A 783 13.24 26.48 -4.09
C TYR A 783 14.76 26.27 -3.87
N SER A 784 15.55 26.15 -4.93
CA SER A 784 17.00 25.97 -4.86
C SER A 784 17.77 27.26 -4.58
N ASP A 785 17.20 28.41 -4.98
CA ASP A 785 17.92 29.67 -5.09
C ASP A 785 17.29 30.77 -4.21
N THR A 786 16.21 30.46 -3.50
CA THR A 786 15.43 31.44 -2.72
C THR A 786 15.02 30.86 -1.37
N ASP A 787 15.20 31.63 -0.29
CA ASP A 787 14.67 31.27 1.02
C ASP A 787 13.15 31.43 1.04
N VAL A 788 12.44 30.29 1.11
CA VAL A 788 10.98 30.24 1.10
C VAL A 788 10.38 31.06 2.25
N GLN A 789 11.00 31.07 3.42
CA GLN A 789 10.46 31.79 4.58
C GLN A 789 10.58 33.30 4.42
N GLU A 790 11.62 33.79 3.74
CA GLU A 790 11.74 35.21 3.40
C GLU A 790 10.68 35.64 2.38
N VAL A 791 10.41 34.81 1.37
CA VAL A 791 9.33 35.06 0.39
C VAL A 791 7.98 35.11 1.09
N LEU A 792 7.66 34.13 1.95
CA LEU A 792 6.43 34.12 2.73
C LEU A 792 6.31 35.35 3.63
N ALA A 793 7.37 35.74 4.34
CA ALA A 793 7.37 36.90 5.22
C ALA A 793 7.13 38.23 4.48
N ARG A 794 7.65 38.35 3.24
CA ARG A 794 7.46 39.51 2.35
C ARG A 794 6.12 39.51 1.59
N SER A 795 5.35 38.44 1.71
CA SER A 795 4.08 38.31 0.99
C SER A 795 2.96 39.10 1.67
N ALA A 796 2.28 39.91 0.87
CA ALA A 796 1.05 40.58 1.26
C ALA A 796 -0.15 39.63 1.24
N LEU A 797 -0.20 38.75 0.24
CA LEU A 797 -1.22 37.70 0.12
C LEU A 797 -0.66 36.52 -0.66
N MET A 798 -1.30 35.35 -0.51
CA MET A 798 -0.97 34.16 -1.29
C MET A 798 -2.17 33.61 -2.05
N VAL A 799 -1.94 33.18 -3.29
CA VAL A 799 -2.86 32.36 -4.08
C VAL A 799 -2.28 30.95 -4.15
N THR A 800 -3.08 29.96 -3.78
CA THR A 800 -2.70 28.55 -3.79
C THR A 800 -3.92 27.68 -4.08
N ASP A 801 -3.79 26.36 -4.04
CA ASP A 801 -4.87 25.41 -4.26
C ASP A 801 -5.08 24.50 -3.03
N TYR A 802 -4.39 23.36 -2.98
CA TYR A 802 -4.45 22.35 -1.95
C TYR A 802 -3.16 22.29 -1.10
N SER A 803 -2.44 23.40 -1.02
CA SER A 803 -1.13 23.44 -0.37
C SER A 803 -1.21 23.58 1.15
N SER A 804 -0.34 22.89 1.86
CA SER A 804 -0.13 23.12 3.30
C SER A 804 0.55 24.46 3.57
N LEU A 805 1.13 25.14 2.58
CA LEU A 805 1.73 26.48 2.74
C LEU A 805 0.70 27.55 3.13
N ALA A 806 -0.60 27.30 2.89
CA ALA A 806 -1.67 28.17 3.41
C ALA A 806 -1.62 28.30 4.94
N PHE A 807 -1.15 27.26 5.63
CA PHE A 807 -0.97 27.26 7.09
C PHE A 807 0.22 28.13 7.52
N GLU A 808 1.27 28.23 6.70
CA GLU A 808 2.39 29.14 6.96
C GLU A 808 1.92 30.61 6.85
N MET A 809 1.13 30.93 5.83
CA MET A 809 0.52 32.26 5.67
C MET A 809 -0.46 32.57 6.81
N ALA A 810 -1.28 31.60 7.23
CA ALA A 810 -2.14 31.75 8.40
C ALA A 810 -1.35 31.99 9.69
N TYR A 811 -0.21 31.29 9.87
CA TYR A 811 0.65 31.45 11.05
C TYR A 811 1.23 32.86 11.19
N ILE A 812 1.39 33.60 10.09
CA ILE A 812 1.79 35.02 10.07
C ILE A 812 0.64 35.99 9.75
N GLU A 813 -0.61 35.51 9.80
CA GLU A 813 -1.84 36.26 9.54
C GLU A 813 -1.82 37.01 8.21
N ARG A 814 -1.66 36.28 7.10
CA ARG A 814 -1.70 36.82 5.74
C ARG A 814 -2.90 36.26 4.95
N PRO A 815 -3.62 37.10 4.18
CA PRO A 815 -4.68 36.65 3.30
C PRO A 815 -4.26 35.52 2.36
N VAL A 816 -5.16 34.54 2.21
CA VAL A 816 -5.04 33.42 1.27
C VAL A 816 -6.21 33.45 0.31
N VAL A 817 -6.01 33.02 -0.93
CA VAL A 817 -7.07 32.70 -1.90
C VAL A 817 -6.82 31.29 -2.40
N TYR A 818 -7.84 30.44 -2.36
CA TYR A 818 -7.76 29.08 -2.88
C TYR A 818 -8.34 29.03 -4.29
N PHE A 819 -7.57 28.53 -5.26
CA PHE A 819 -7.98 28.30 -6.64
C PHE A 819 -8.01 26.78 -6.93
N GLN A 820 -9.20 26.19 -6.80
CA GLN A 820 -9.46 24.74 -6.77
C GLN A 820 -10.41 24.30 -7.90
N PHE A 821 -10.03 24.54 -9.14
CA PHE A 821 -10.81 24.18 -10.34
C PHE A 821 -10.99 22.65 -10.51
N ASP A 822 -10.03 21.85 -10.04
CA ASP A 822 -9.91 20.40 -10.27
C ASP A 822 -10.23 19.54 -9.03
N GLN A 823 -11.05 20.02 -8.10
CA GLN A 823 -11.27 19.37 -6.79
C GLN A 823 -11.75 17.93 -6.90
N ALA A 824 -12.62 17.64 -7.87
CA ALA A 824 -13.13 16.29 -8.10
C ALA A 824 -12.03 15.32 -8.54
N GLU A 825 -11.12 15.75 -9.42
CA GLU A 825 -10.00 14.94 -9.90
C GLU A 825 -8.93 14.76 -8.80
N PHE A 826 -8.60 15.84 -8.08
CA PHE A 826 -7.55 15.83 -7.05
C PHE A 826 -7.80 14.76 -5.98
N PHE A 827 -9.05 14.61 -5.54
CA PHE A 827 -9.46 13.63 -4.54
C PHE A 827 -9.95 12.29 -5.12
N ALA A 828 -9.92 12.10 -6.45
CA ALA A 828 -10.34 10.85 -7.09
C ALA A 828 -9.35 9.67 -6.92
N GLY A 829 -8.24 9.88 -6.19
CA GLY A 829 -7.23 8.86 -5.89
C GLY A 829 -5.99 8.89 -6.78
N GLY A 830 -5.94 9.85 -7.71
CA GLY A 830 -4.75 10.17 -8.49
C GLY A 830 -3.63 10.75 -7.63
N HIS A 831 -3.96 11.49 -6.56
CA HIS A 831 -3.01 11.97 -5.55
C HIS A 831 -2.94 11.03 -4.33
N ALA A 832 -1.94 11.21 -3.45
CA ALA A 832 -1.86 10.49 -2.17
C ALA A 832 -2.87 10.98 -1.12
N TYR A 833 -3.46 12.16 -1.34
CA TYR A 833 -4.38 12.80 -0.41
C TYR A 833 -5.79 12.24 -0.55
N ARG A 834 -6.46 12.02 0.58
CA ARG A 834 -7.90 11.85 0.65
C ARG A 834 -8.49 12.94 1.53
N ARG A 835 -9.76 13.27 1.31
CA ARG A 835 -10.46 14.26 2.14
C ARG A 835 -10.36 13.84 3.62
N GLY A 836 -9.80 14.74 4.43
CA GLY A 836 -9.72 14.62 5.87
C GLY A 836 -10.97 15.17 6.55
N THR A 837 -10.83 15.53 7.83
CA THR A 837 -11.88 16.21 8.61
C THR A 837 -11.94 17.71 8.35
N TRP A 838 -10.89 18.30 7.76
CA TRP A 838 -10.76 19.73 7.50
C TRP A 838 -11.33 20.10 6.12
N SER A 839 -12.12 21.17 6.05
CA SER A 839 -12.71 21.73 4.81
C SER A 839 -12.11 23.09 4.49
N TYR A 840 -11.78 23.33 3.20
CA TYR A 840 -11.31 24.65 2.77
C TYR A 840 -12.40 25.72 2.89
N GLU A 841 -13.66 25.33 2.68
CA GLU A 841 -14.81 26.23 2.73
C GLU A 841 -15.16 26.62 4.19
N GLU A 842 -15.19 25.63 5.09
CA GLU A 842 -15.61 25.83 6.49
C GLU A 842 -14.46 26.24 7.41
N ASP A 843 -13.26 25.69 7.20
CA ASP A 843 -12.11 25.86 8.10
C ASP A 843 -10.96 26.65 7.45
N GLY A 844 -11.02 26.86 6.13
CA GLY A 844 -9.95 27.52 5.37
C GLY A 844 -9.74 28.98 5.72
N PHE A 845 -8.57 29.48 5.30
CA PHE A 845 -8.06 30.82 5.62
C PHE A 845 -8.37 31.88 4.56
N GLY A 846 -9.25 31.56 3.63
CA GLY A 846 -9.54 32.37 2.45
C GLY A 846 -10.68 31.81 1.61
N PRO A 847 -11.19 32.59 0.64
CA PRO A 847 -12.23 32.14 -0.26
C PRO A 847 -11.75 30.99 -1.16
N VAL A 848 -12.61 30.01 -1.39
CA VAL A 848 -12.42 28.93 -2.36
C VAL A 848 -13.06 29.35 -3.69
N THR A 849 -12.26 29.31 -4.75
CA THR A 849 -12.64 29.71 -6.11
C THR A 849 -12.37 28.58 -7.07
N VAL A 850 -13.17 28.47 -8.13
CA VAL A 850 -13.17 27.32 -9.07
C VAL A 850 -12.94 27.74 -10.52
N ASP A 851 -12.83 29.05 -10.76
CA ASP A 851 -12.56 29.64 -12.08
C ASP A 851 -11.74 30.92 -11.94
N THR A 852 -11.06 31.30 -13.02
CA THR A 852 -10.13 32.43 -13.05
C THR A 852 -10.78 33.76 -12.65
N GLU A 853 -12.00 34.04 -13.09
CA GLU A 853 -12.66 35.33 -12.82
C GLU A 853 -13.01 35.49 -11.33
N ARG A 854 -13.48 34.42 -10.69
CA ARG A 854 -13.71 34.39 -9.25
C ARG A 854 -12.40 34.50 -8.47
N ALA A 855 -11.33 33.83 -8.93
CA ALA A 855 -10.00 33.95 -8.33
C ALA A 855 -9.49 35.40 -8.39
N LEU A 856 -9.57 36.06 -9.55
CA LEU A 856 -9.17 37.46 -9.73
C LEU A 856 -9.97 38.42 -8.84
N ALA A 857 -11.29 38.22 -8.72
CA ALA A 857 -12.11 39.02 -7.83
C ALA A 857 -11.74 38.85 -6.35
N ALA A 858 -11.46 37.61 -5.92
CA ALA A 858 -11.00 37.32 -4.56
C ALA A 858 -9.61 37.91 -4.29
N ILE A 859 -8.69 37.84 -5.26
CA ILE A 859 -7.35 38.44 -5.18
C ILE A 859 -7.45 39.96 -5.04
N GLU A 860 -8.31 40.60 -5.83
CA GLU A 860 -8.53 42.04 -5.76
C GLU A 860 -9.03 42.49 -4.38
N GLN A 861 -9.96 41.73 -3.79
CA GLN A 861 -10.44 41.98 -2.43
C GLN A 861 -9.31 41.80 -1.40
N ALA A 862 -8.57 40.69 -1.48
CA ALA A 862 -7.46 40.40 -0.56
C ALA A 862 -6.34 41.45 -0.66
N ALA A 863 -6.00 41.93 -1.85
CA ALA A 863 -4.96 42.93 -2.08
C ALA A 863 -5.27 44.27 -1.38
N ARG A 864 -6.56 44.67 -1.38
CA ARG A 864 -7.02 45.90 -0.72
C ARG A 864 -6.85 45.86 0.80
N LEU A 865 -6.78 44.68 1.41
CA LEU A 865 -6.59 44.51 2.85
C LEU A 865 -5.13 44.75 3.30
N ARG A 866 -4.19 44.93 2.37
CA ARG A 866 -2.78 45.30 2.65
C ARG A 866 -2.12 44.40 3.71
N ALA A 867 -2.15 43.09 3.45
CA ALA A 867 -1.53 42.06 4.28
C ALA A 867 -2.17 41.83 5.66
N VAL A 868 -3.41 42.29 5.84
CA VAL A 868 -4.26 41.98 7.00
C VAL A 868 -5.36 41.03 6.55
N PRO A 869 -5.66 39.95 7.27
CA PRO A 869 -6.75 39.06 6.92
C PRO A 869 -8.10 39.73 7.15
N ASP A 870 -9.12 39.30 6.40
CA ASP A 870 -10.50 39.74 6.60
C ASP A 870 -11.03 39.33 8.00
N GLU A 871 -12.07 40.02 8.48
CA GLU A 871 -12.71 39.73 9.78
C GLU A 871 -13.18 38.28 9.90
N MET A 872 -13.57 37.64 8.80
CA MET A 872 -13.97 36.23 8.80
C MET A 872 -12.79 35.26 9.01
N TYR A 873 -11.67 35.48 8.31
CA TYR A 873 -10.56 34.52 8.26
C TYR A 873 -9.50 34.77 9.34
N GLY A 874 -9.35 36.01 9.82
CA GLY A 874 -8.39 36.36 10.86
C GLY A 874 -8.52 35.52 12.14
N PRO A 875 -9.74 35.35 12.71
CA PRO A 875 -9.96 34.44 13.84
C PRO A 875 -9.53 33.01 13.55
N ARG A 876 -9.92 32.43 12.40
CA ARG A 876 -9.52 31.07 12.00
C ARG A 876 -8.00 30.90 11.96
N MET A 877 -7.29 31.88 11.41
CA MET A 877 -5.82 31.87 11.35
C MET A 877 -5.16 31.92 12.74
N ARG A 878 -5.74 32.66 13.68
CA ARG A 878 -5.20 32.77 15.04
C ARG A 878 -5.51 31.55 15.90
N ASP A 879 -6.76 31.10 15.87
CA ASP A 879 -7.28 30.11 16.82
C ASP A 879 -6.78 28.70 16.53
N ILE A 880 -6.41 28.40 15.28
CA ILE A 880 -5.93 27.08 14.87
C ILE A 880 -4.52 26.74 15.41
N PHE A 881 -3.72 27.75 15.76
CA PHE A 881 -2.36 27.59 16.27
C PHE A 881 -2.27 27.98 17.75
N PRO A 882 -2.20 27.01 18.68
CA PRO A 882 -2.13 27.32 20.11
C PRO A 882 -0.77 27.91 20.52
N HIS A 883 0.25 27.77 19.66
CA HIS A 883 1.61 28.21 19.92
C HIS A 883 2.10 29.13 18.80
N ARG A 884 2.24 30.42 19.11
CA ARG A 884 2.76 31.48 18.22
C ARG A 884 3.72 32.40 18.97
N ASP A 885 4.69 31.79 19.65
CA ASP A 885 5.55 32.45 20.65
C ASP A 885 7.06 32.36 20.34
N GLY A 886 7.42 31.75 19.20
CA GLY A 886 8.82 31.55 18.81
C GLY A 886 9.58 30.50 19.66
N GLN A 887 8.86 29.59 20.31
CA GLN A 887 9.44 28.53 21.14
C GLN A 887 9.15 27.10 20.63
N CYS A 888 8.82 26.93 19.36
CA CYS A 888 8.49 25.63 18.76
C CYS A 888 9.69 24.68 18.83
N SER A 889 10.90 25.15 18.48
CA SER A 889 12.12 24.35 18.49
C SER A 889 12.45 23.81 19.89
N GLU A 890 12.26 24.63 20.93
CA GLU A 890 12.47 24.22 22.32
C GLU A 890 11.44 23.18 22.76
N ARG A 891 10.15 23.36 22.43
CA ARG A 891 9.11 22.36 22.72
C ARG A 891 9.39 21.02 22.05
N VAL A 892 9.82 21.03 20.78
CA VAL A 892 10.21 19.81 20.07
C VAL A 892 11.40 19.15 20.74
N PHE A 893 12.43 19.91 21.11
CA PHE A 893 13.59 19.39 21.85
C PHE A 893 13.18 18.68 23.15
N GLN A 894 12.32 19.30 23.96
CA GLN A 894 11.82 18.68 25.19
C GLN A 894 11.00 17.42 24.91
N ALA A 895 10.15 17.41 23.88
CA ALA A 895 9.37 16.24 23.50
C ALA A 895 10.25 15.04 23.10
N VAL A 896 11.40 15.29 22.45
CA VAL A 896 12.39 14.25 22.11
C VAL A 896 13.02 13.68 23.39
N LEU A 897 13.42 14.55 24.34
CA LEU A 897 13.96 14.10 25.63
C LEU A 897 12.96 13.28 26.46
N ASP A 898 11.68 13.66 26.43
CA ASP A 898 10.62 12.96 27.17
C ASP A 898 10.29 11.58 26.59
N MET A 899 10.80 11.21 25.41
CA MET A 899 10.74 9.82 24.95
C MET A 899 11.67 8.88 25.72
N ASP A 900 12.74 9.41 26.32
CA ASP A 900 13.74 8.64 27.06
C ASP A 900 13.44 8.54 28.55
N ARG A 901 12.46 9.31 29.05
CA ARG A 901 12.12 9.39 30.46
C ARG A 901 10.96 8.43 30.82
N PRO A 902 11.04 7.73 31.96
CA PRO A 902 9.90 7.00 32.50
C PRO A 902 8.73 7.93 32.77
N MET A 903 7.51 7.48 32.47
CA MET A 903 6.33 8.31 32.71
C MET A 903 6.10 8.58 34.21
N PRO A 904 5.65 9.79 34.61
CA PRO A 904 5.52 10.20 36.02
C PRO A 904 4.54 9.36 36.86
N TYR A 905 3.69 8.52 36.25
CA TYR A 905 2.70 7.70 36.95
C TYR A 905 3.31 6.82 38.05
N ARG A 906 4.61 6.51 37.96
CA ARG A 906 5.37 5.81 39.00
C ARG A 906 5.23 6.49 40.37
N ARG A 907 5.29 7.82 40.44
CA ARG A 907 5.16 8.57 41.71
C ARG A 907 3.71 8.61 42.24
N ALA A 908 2.74 8.80 41.36
CA ALA A 908 1.32 8.81 41.73
C ALA A 908 0.81 7.42 42.15
N TYR A 909 1.27 6.36 41.46
CA TYR A 909 0.98 4.96 41.79
C TYR A 909 1.70 4.51 43.06
N LEU A 910 2.99 4.81 43.23
CA LEU A 910 3.71 4.50 44.49
C LEU A 910 3.08 5.21 45.69
N ARG A 911 2.64 6.48 45.56
CA ARG A 911 1.89 7.20 46.61
C ARG A 911 0.57 6.54 46.98
N ARG A 912 -0.14 5.93 46.02
CA ARG A 912 -1.41 5.21 46.27
C ARG A 912 -1.21 3.77 46.79
N SER A 913 -0.13 3.11 46.36
CA SER A 913 0.12 1.69 46.67
C SER A 913 0.88 1.49 48.00
N HIS A 914 1.67 2.48 48.40
CA HIS A 914 2.47 2.46 49.61
C HIS A 914 2.49 3.88 50.23
N PRO A 915 1.42 4.30 50.93
CA PRO A 915 1.37 5.61 51.60
C PRO A 915 2.49 5.80 52.63
N GLU A 916 3.09 4.70 53.11
CA GLU A 916 4.13 4.69 54.14
C GLU A 916 5.56 4.85 53.59
N LEU A 917 5.75 4.83 52.26
CA LEU A 917 7.06 4.99 51.60
C LEU A 917 7.26 6.42 51.06
N THR A 918 6.82 7.42 51.81
CA THR A 918 7.11 8.83 51.51
C THR A 918 8.34 9.27 52.30
N PRO A 919 9.41 9.81 51.68
CA PRO A 919 10.36 10.61 52.43
C PRO A 919 9.60 11.85 52.94
N LEU A 920 9.65 12.06 54.26
CA LEU A 920 9.22 13.29 54.91
C LEU A 920 9.85 14.51 54.20
N GLY A 921 8.98 15.41 53.74
CA GLY A 921 9.28 16.82 53.46
C GLY A 921 10.21 17.12 52.28
N LEU A 922 9.62 17.59 51.17
CA LEU A 922 10.16 18.73 50.42
C LEU A 922 8.98 19.43 49.75
N ASP A 923 8.68 20.58 50.34
CA ASP A 923 7.61 21.50 49.98
C ASP A 923 7.94 22.20 48.65
N ALA A 924 6.90 22.50 47.88
CA ALA A 924 7.01 23.18 46.60
C ALA A 924 6.97 24.70 46.83
N SER A 925 8.11 25.33 47.15
CA SER A 925 8.28 26.78 47.01
C SER A 925 9.75 27.21 47.15
N ASN A 926 10.16 28.15 46.28
CA ASN A 926 11.44 28.88 46.21
C ASN A 926 12.61 28.09 45.60
N GLY A 927 13.34 28.58 44.59
CA GLY A 927 13.86 29.95 44.41
C GLY A 927 15.37 29.89 44.67
N ALA A 928 16.17 30.32 43.70
CA ALA A 928 17.64 30.19 43.66
C ALA A 928 18.40 30.58 44.95
N ALA A 929 19.47 29.82 45.29
CA ALA A 929 20.82 30.31 45.68
C ALA A 929 21.63 29.32 46.56
N VAL A 930 22.85 29.00 46.08
CA VAL A 930 24.19 29.09 46.76
C VAL A 930 24.49 28.34 48.09
N MET A 931 25.47 27.42 47.97
CA MET A 931 26.61 27.03 48.87
C MET A 931 26.43 26.37 50.26
N ASN A 932 27.24 25.30 50.39
CA ASN A 932 28.07 24.83 51.52
C ASN A 932 27.45 24.42 52.87
N GLY A 933 27.90 23.27 53.38
CA GLY A 933 27.92 23.01 54.82
C GLY A 933 27.83 21.55 55.23
N SER A 934 28.98 20.95 55.49
CA SER A 934 29.22 19.68 56.17
C SER A 934 28.67 19.61 57.62
N ALA A 935 28.13 18.45 58.04
CA ALA A 935 28.33 17.85 59.37
C ALA A 935 27.59 16.48 59.43
N THR A 936 28.30 15.35 59.34
CA THR A 936 28.79 14.51 60.44
C THR A 936 27.69 13.88 61.31
N VAL A 937 27.46 12.58 61.06
CA VAL A 937 26.62 11.67 61.85
C VAL A 937 27.34 11.30 63.15
N VAL A 938 26.68 11.45 64.29
CA VAL A 938 27.07 10.84 65.57
C VAL A 938 26.07 9.74 65.89
N VAL A 939 26.61 8.53 66.09
CA VAL A 939 25.91 7.31 66.50
C VAL A 939 25.91 7.24 68.03
N GLY A 940 24.78 6.87 68.64
CA GLY A 940 24.68 6.49 70.06
C GLY A 940 23.34 5.81 70.30
N THR A 941 23.25 4.48 70.20
CA THR A 941 23.35 3.48 71.29
C THR A 941 22.18 3.48 72.27
N GLY A 942 21.49 2.33 72.30
CA GLY A 942 21.12 1.70 73.57
C GLY A 942 19.66 1.78 73.97
N ASN A 943 18.95 0.67 73.73
CA ASN A 943 17.67 0.29 74.32
C ASN A 943 17.72 0.21 75.85
N GLU A 944 16.49 0.14 76.39
CA GLU A 944 16.06 -0.30 77.73
C GLU A 944 15.76 0.86 78.70
N VAL A 945 14.59 0.96 79.37
CA VAL A 945 13.67 -0.09 79.81
C VAL A 945 12.31 0.53 80.26
N THR A 946 11.25 -0.25 80.04
CA THR A 946 9.98 -0.39 80.79
C THR A 946 8.91 0.72 80.93
N THR A 947 7.72 0.29 80.52
CA THR A 947 6.39 0.36 81.18
C THR A 947 5.63 1.68 81.32
N SER A 948 4.34 1.52 80.98
CA SER A 948 3.14 2.31 81.31
C SER A 948 3.02 3.71 80.71
N SER A 949 2.38 3.78 79.56
CA SER A 949 1.00 4.27 79.40
C SER A 949 0.55 4.08 77.95
#